data_AF-G1XAX9-F1
#
_entry.id   AF-G1XAX9-F1
#
_cell.length_a   1.000
_cell.length_b   1.000
_cell.length_c   1.000
_cell.angle_alpha   90.00
_cell.angle_beta   90.00
_cell.angle_gamma   90.00
#
_symmetry.space_group_name_H-M   'P 1'
#
loop_
_entity.id
_entity.type
_entity.pdbx_description
1 polymer ?
#
loop_
_entity_poly.entity_id
_entity_poly.type
_entity_poly.pdbx_seq_one_letter_code
_entity_poly.pdbx_strand_id
1 'polypeptide(L)'
;MSGPHRGSKPFDMSPTSPQTRERRRASGGHRRRDDDDSGYVAETTRSPPRRPTYNSQASASARAPLNPAGATDLSRKKSLIKPERNRITRDNPLYNYHKHAQHMDVLPSTTGIDPETADINSQPGSTARPAPGQARHRLDTMDEEASPLSSKTGTTRQPNKLSRRQTEKAEKYPEMKAAEKRKRQQEVQPLSLWTVYCHVITFWCPNALLRLFGKTKKEPQRAWREKIGLISIILYFCAAVGFLTFGFTQTVCGTPGVRLKANQIDRGLMIIHGVAYNLVGSHHPAAVGIPPGANVLFDLPQKWGGYDASFLFQNVNGQCKGLITLAENSDVPTNADGDLAWYFPCNLFKQDGSSPANYSSGAYLGYACHTTDTARRAYYGLDPAGEVYFSWEDLKNDTRKLLVYSGSVLDLGLLDWFNTSQVAWNPIFDQIKNDPTLLGKDVTHRFQGPHKRTAQCMAEILRVGSIDVETVGCIASQVVLYVSLIFIVSIVLIKFFLALFFGWFLSWKLSAVRSASQEDKKKRREEIEAWSNDPQRPAQFPEKPKRASFLPATSRFTQGTGPAKGKPSPTTMGSQSSSRALLPPNAVYGNTTGSRSSMLGSNLDVSRLSGHFNDRHSAIFSEPTSSYIHESVVPQPPPEFQPWGFPLVHTICLVTAYSEGGSGLRATFDSIATTEYPNSHKVILVVCDGIVTGAGEDAPTPDLCLEMMKDFVTPPKQVEAFSYVAIAVGRKRHNMAKVYAGFYDYGQDSKVPKESQQRVPMLLVVKCGTESEQTEKKPGNRGKRDSQIVLMSFLQRVMFDERMTELEYEMFSGLWSITGISPQYYEIVLMVDADTVVFPDSLTHMTAAMVRDPEIMGLCGETKIANKTDSWVSMIQVFEYFISHHLTKAFESVFGGVTCLPGCFCMYRIKAPKGAQNYWVPILANPDVVEHYSENVVDTLHKKNLLLLGEDRYLTTLMLKTFPKRKQIFVPQAVCKTIVPNKFMVLLSQRRRWINSTVHNLMELVLVRDLCGTFCFSMQFVVFIELIGTVVLPAAISFTIYLIVISIVSRPVPVIPLVLLGLILGLPAILIVLTAHKWVYVLWMLCYLCSLPIWNFVLPVYAFWKFDDFSWGETRKVSGDKGGAHDEEDGEFDSDKIVMKRWRDFEKDKALRVATARDTGSLAGWSNQSSSQDSTHQWGPPQLQTPYFEAEY
;
A
#
# COMPACT_ATOMS: atom_id res chain seq x y z
N MET A 1 42.41 6.91 -85.29
CA MET A 1 42.33 6.04 -84.10
C MET A 1 42.61 6.89 -82.85
N SER A 2 41.80 6.91 -81.80
CA SER A 2 40.31 7.01 -81.71
C SER A 2 39.87 6.99 -80.24
N GLY A 3 38.97 7.89 -79.84
CA GLY A 3 38.15 7.74 -78.61
C GLY A 3 36.86 6.95 -78.93
N PRO A 4 35.65 7.35 -78.47
CA PRO A 4 35.35 8.48 -77.56
C PRO A 4 34.14 8.30 -76.59
N HIS A 5 33.86 9.34 -75.75
CA HIS A 5 32.51 9.75 -75.26
C HIS A 5 31.72 8.82 -74.30
N ARG A 6 30.72 9.24 -73.49
CA ARG A 6 30.06 10.53 -73.05
C ARG A 6 29.30 10.23 -71.71
N GLY A 7 28.77 11.15 -70.90
CA GLY A 7 28.81 12.63 -70.87
C GLY A 7 27.50 13.27 -70.35
N SER A 8 27.59 14.41 -69.61
CA SER A 8 26.52 15.39 -69.23
C SER A 8 25.36 14.93 -68.29
N LYS A 9 25.15 15.49 -67.08
CA LYS A 9 24.68 16.86 -66.66
C LYS A 9 23.14 17.05 -66.70
N PRO A 10 22.52 17.97 -65.91
CA PRO A 10 22.66 18.22 -64.47
C PRO A 10 21.27 18.41 -63.78
N PHE A 11 21.22 18.90 -62.53
CA PHE A 11 20.01 19.42 -61.87
C PHE A 11 20.37 20.73 -61.15
N ASP A 12 19.63 21.83 -61.37
CA ASP A 12 19.68 23.03 -60.51
C ASP A 12 18.48 23.98 -60.73
N MET A 13 18.27 24.88 -59.77
CA MET A 13 17.47 26.11 -59.72
C MET A 13 15.92 26.06 -59.78
N SER A 14 15.32 26.60 -58.71
CA SER A 14 13.97 27.21 -58.62
C SER A 14 13.84 28.50 -59.44
N PRO A 15 12.63 29.05 -59.67
CA PRO A 15 12.25 30.24 -58.88
C PRO A 15 10.73 30.55 -58.69
N THR A 16 10.45 31.38 -57.66
CA THR A 16 9.38 32.42 -57.57
C THR A 16 7.88 32.08 -57.60
N SER A 17 7.11 33.06 -57.10
CA SER A 17 5.65 33.09 -56.84
C SER A 17 4.97 34.21 -57.67
N PRO A 18 3.72 34.67 -57.39
CA PRO A 18 2.43 33.97 -57.21
C PRO A 18 1.34 34.52 -58.18
N GLN A 19 0.18 33.86 -58.34
CA GLN A 19 -1.06 34.58 -58.72
C GLN A 19 -2.40 33.88 -58.43
N THR A 20 -3.49 34.61 -58.69
CA THR A 20 -4.85 34.52 -58.14
C THR A 20 -5.89 33.72 -58.95
N ARG A 21 -7.03 33.42 -58.28
CA ARG A 21 -8.44 33.72 -58.71
C ARG A 21 -9.38 32.57 -59.20
N GLU A 22 -10.54 32.48 -58.50
CA GLU A 22 -11.93 32.27 -59.03
C GLU A 22 -12.34 30.87 -59.63
N ARG A 23 -13.62 30.37 -59.58
CA ARG A 23 -14.93 30.90 -59.05
C ARG A 23 -16.04 29.82 -58.89
N ARG A 24 -17.11 30.19 -58.12
CA ARG A 24 -18.51 29.65 -57.98
C ARG A 24 -18.71 28.61 -56.85
N ARG A 25 -19.63 28.77 -55.86
CA ARG A 25 -21.08 29.15 -55.74
C ARG A 25 -22.05 27.96 -55.94
N ALA A 26 -23.17 27.80 -55.20
CA ALA A 26 -23.93 28.74 -54.34
C ALA A 26 -24.63 28.06 -53.11
N SER A 27 -24.80 28.74 -51.96
CA SER A 27 -26.07 29.27 -51.34
C SER A 27 -27.10 28.25 -50.82
N GLY A 28 -27.75 28.39 -49.64
CA GLY A 28 -27.80 29.41 -48.55
C GLY A 28 -28.87 29.00 -47.50
N GLY A 29 -29.24 29.73 -46.43
CA GLY A 29 -28.74 30.98 -45.81
C GLY A 29 -29.72 31.57 -44.75
N HIS A 30 -29.24 32.45 -43.84
CA HIS A 30 -29.99 33.31 -42.86
C HIS A 30 -30.72 32.62 -41.68
N ARG A 31 -30.91 33.21 -40.46
CA ARG A 31 -30.56 34.48 -39.73
C ARG A 31 -30.49 34.12 -38.20
N ARG A 32 -30.04 34.91 -37.21
CA ARG A 32 -29.47 36.30 -37.05
C ARG A 32 -27.98 36.12 -36.53
N ARG A 33 -27.21 36.94 -35.78
CA ARG A 33 -27.34 38.21 -34.99
C ARG A 33 -27.99 38.13 -33.58
N ASP A 34 -27.87 39.08 -32.64
CA ASP A 34 -27.00 40.27 -32.47
C ASP A 34 -26.06 40.02 -31.24
N ASP A 35 -24.73 40.21 -31.32
CA ASP A 35 -23.90 41.38 -30.88
C ASP A 35 -23.86 41.62 -29.34
N ASP A 36 -22.81 42.11 -28.63
CA ASP A 36 -21.33 42.25 -28.75
C ASP A 36 -20.85 42.53 -27.28
N ASP A 37 -19.81 41.93 -26.69
CA ASP A 37 -18.34 42.01 -26.84
C ASP A 37 -17.61 43.20 -26.15
N SER A 38 -16.46 42.89 -25.52
CA SER A 38 -15.41 43.78 -24.98
C SER A 38 -15.70 44.66 -23.73
N GLY A 39 -14.63 45.05 -23.01
CA GLY A 39 -14.69 46.00 -21.88
C GLY A 39 -13.61 45.84 -20.79
N TYR A 40 -12.39 46.32 -21.02
CA TYR A 40 -11.24 46.22 -20.11
C TYR A 40 -11.10 47.43 -19.14
N VAL A 41 -10.08 47.34 -18.25
CA VAL A 41 -9.39 48.40 -17.47
C VAL A 41 -9.72 48.43 -15.95
N ALA A 42 -8.71 48.81 -15.15
CA ALA A 42 -8.64 48.64 -13.70
C ALA A 42 -8.18 49.93 -12.96
N GLU A 43 -7.82 49.76 -11.67
CA GLU A 43 -6.95 50.60 -10.81
C GLU A 43 -7.52 51.67 -9.84
N THR A 44 -7.48 51.28 -8.56
CA THR A 44 -6.91 52.03 -7.40
C THR A 44 -7.54 53.32 -6.84
N THR A 45 -7.87 53.34 -5.54
CA THR A 45 -6.97 53.79 -4.44
C THR A 45 -7.66 53.91 -3.05
N ARG A 46 -6.83 54.03 -1.99
CA ARG A 46 -7.10 54.66 -0.66
C ARG A 46 -7.97 53.96 0.42
N SER A 47 -7.27 53.18 1.26
CA SER A 47 -6.99 53.47 2.69
C SER A 47 -8.10 53.38 3.79
N PRO A 48 -7.73 53.21 5.09
CA PRO A 48 -8.56 52.52 6.10
C PRO A 48 -8.75 53.33 7.42
N PRO A 49 -8.96 52.74 8.63
CA PRO A 49 -9.92 51.70 9.09
C PRO A 49 -10.79 52.16 10.30
N ARG A 50 -11.84 51.41 10.68
CA ARG A 50 -12.35 51.33 12.08
C ARG A 50 -13.21 50.08 12.36
N ARG A 51 -13.18 49.57 13.61
CA ARG A 51 -14.14 48.60 14.17
C ARG A 51 -15.25 49.34 14.95
N PRO A 52 -16.41 48.71 15.20
CA PRO A 52 -16.75 48.33 16.60
C PRO A 52 -17.52 46.97 16.70
N THR A 53 -17.10 45.98 17.52
CA THR A 53 -17.37 45.68 18.97
C THR A 53 -18.50 44.66 19.25
N TYR A 54 -18.39 43.96 20.38
CA TYR A 54 -19.30 42.93 20.93
C TYR A 54 -20.23 43.49 22.03
N ASN A 55 -21.35 42.81 22.30
CA ASN A 55 -22.02 42.58 23.61
C ASN A 55 -23.21 41.59 23.38
N SER A 56 -23.46 40.52 24.15
CA SER A 56 -23.85 40.36 25.58
C SER A 56 -25.29 40.82 25.87
N GLN A 57 -26.13 40.17 26.72
CA GLN A 57 -25.94 39.05 27.67
C GLN A 57 -27.31 38.42 28.09
N ALA A 58 -27.30 37.41 28.98
CA ALA A 58 -28.33 37.07 30.00
C ALA A 58 -29.72 36.44 29.64
N SER A 59 -29.77 35.08 29.67
CA SER A 59 -30.57 34.20 30.60
C SER A 59 -32.07 34.37 30.95
N ALA A 60 -32.69 33.19 31.22
CA ALA A 60 -33.88 32.89 32.07
C ALA A 60 -35.31 33.01 31.44
N SER A 61 -36.38 32.33 31.90
CA SER A 61 -36.62 30.91 32.30
C SER A 61 -38.09 30.72 32.76
N ALA A 62 -38.89 29.78 32.21
CA ALA A 62 -40.18 29.35 32.80
C ALA A 62 -40.75 28.04 32.20
N ARG A 63 -41.73 27.41 32.88
CA ARG A 63 -42.39 26.12 32.54
C ARG A 63 -43.68 26.29 31.71
N ALA A 64 -43.93 25.33 30.81
CA ALA A 64 -45.12 24.45 30.60
C ALA A 64 -46.53 24.86 31.15
N PRO A 65 -47.69 24.35 30.62
CA PRO A 65 -47.84 23.03 29.97
C PRO A 65 -48.92 22.86 28.84
N LEU A 66 -49.13 21.59 28.45
CA LEU A 66 -50.31 20.93 27.82
C LEU A 66 -50.42 20.75 26.29
N ASN A 67 -50.86 19.52 25.97
CA ASN A 67 -51.09 18.78 24.71
C ASN A 67 -52.48 19.06 24.06
N PRO A 68 -52.91 18.37 22.97
CA PRO A 68 -52.20 17.94 21.74
C PRO A 68 -53.02 18.11 20.42
N ALA A 69 -52.37 18.22 19.25
CA ALA A 69 -52.98 17.89 17.95
C ALA A 69 -51.94 17.73 16.81
N GLY A 70 -52.29 17.00 15.74
CA GLY A 70 -51.63 17.11 14.43
C GLY A 70 -50.38 16.25 14.19
N ALA A 71 -50.58 14.96 13.93
CA ALA A 71 -49.54 14.13 13.29
C ALA A 71 -49.71 14.16 11.76
N THR A 72 -48.62 14.45 11.03
CA THR A 72 -48.53 14.35 9.56
C THR A 72 -47.20 13.75 9.16
N ASP A 73 -47.18 12.86 8.18
CA ASP A 73 -46.08 11.94 7.89
C ASP A 73 -44.72 12.59 7.55
N LEU A 74 -43.67 12.11 8.21
CA LEU A 74 -42.29 12.32 7.77
C LEU A 74 -41.79 11.11 6.96
N SER A 75 -41.69 11.35 5.65
CA SER A 75 -41.26 10.40 4.62
C SER A 75 -40.06 9.52 4.99
N ARG A 76 -40.16 8.21 4.70
CA ARG A 76 -39.05 7.24 4.79
C ARG A 76 -37.82 7.75 4.02
N LYS A 77 -36.76 8.11 4.74
CA LYS A 77 -35.44 8.27 4.12
C LYS A 77 -35.00 6.91 3.56
N LYS A 78 -34.73 6.87 2.25
CA LYS A 78 -34.28 5.64 1.55
C LYS A 78 -33.02 5.07 2.21
N SER A 79 -32.88 3.76 2.16
CA SER A 79 -31.62 3.08 2.47
C SER A 79 -30.49 3.65 1.60
N LEU A 80 -29.27 3.71 2.15
CA LEU A 80 -28.07 4.07 1.40
C LEU A 80 -27.56 2.90 0.54
N ILE A 81 -28.14 1.71 0.67
CA ILE A 81 -27.90 0.56 -0.20
C ILE A 81 -28.60 0.83 -1.55
N LYS A 82 -27.84 0.86 -2.65
CA LYS A 82 -28.42 0.91 -4.01
C LYS A 82 -29.04 -0.45 -4.34
N PRO A 83 -30.36 -0.56 -4.58
CA PRO A 83 -31.02 -1.85 -4.82
C PRO A 83 -30.55 -2.54 -6.11
N GLU A 84 -30.04 -1.77 -7.08
CA GLU A 84 -29.52 -2.24 -8.38
C GLU A 84 -28.35 -3.24 -8.28
N ARG A 85 -27.73 -3.42 -7.10
CA ARG A 85 -26.71 -4.45 -6.89
C ARG A 85 -27.26 -5.85 -6.52
N ASN A 86 -28.50 -5.95 -6.06
CA ASN A 86 -29.01 -7.19 -5.44
C ASN A 86 -29.67 -8.16 -6.44
N ARG A 87 -29.34 -8.09 -7.74
CA ARG A 87 -29.83 -9.07 -8.72
C ARG A 87 -29.00 -10.36 -8.64
N ILE A 88 -29.37 -11.23 -7.70
CA ILE A 88 -28.77 -12.57 -7.51
C ILE A 88 -28.97 -13.41 -8.79
N THR A 89 -27.95 -13.47 -9.65
CA THR A 89 -27.96 -14.37 -10.81
C THR A 89 -27.67 -15.81 -10.39
N ARG A 90 -27.85 -16.75 -11.32
CA ARG A 90 -27.57 -18.18 -11.11
C ARG A 90 -26.10 -18.50 -10.79
N ASP A 91 -25.22 -17.51 -10.96
CA ASP A 91 -23.78 -17.57 -10.77
C ASP A 91 -23.36 -17.06 -9.37
N ASN A 92 -24.28 -16.51 -8.58
CA ASN A 92 -24.02 -16.06 -7.21
C ASN A 92 -23.82 -17.26 -6.25
N PRO A 93 -22.80 -17.25 -5.35
CA PRO A 93 -22.50 -18.38 -4.46
C PRO A 93 -23.63 -18.82 -3.51
N LEU A 94 -24.57 -17.91 -3.22
CA LEU A 94 -25.74 -18.15 -2.37
C LEU A 94 -27.02 -18.41 -3.17
N TYR A 95 -27.00 -18.43 -4.51
CA TYR A 95 -28.21 -18.59 -5.34
C TYR A 95 -29.02 -19.84 -4.99
N ASN A 96 -28.38 -21.01 -4.90
CA ASN A 96 -29.04 -22.26 -4.51
C ASN A 96 -29.52 -22.21 -3.05
N TYR A 97 -28.74 -21.59 -2.15
CA TYR A 97 -29.06 -21.44 -0.74
C TYR A 97 -30.29 -20.54 -0.52
N HIS A 98 -30.37 -19.38 -1.18
CA HIS A 98 -31.56 -18.52 -1.17
C HIS A 98 -32.76 -19.24 -1.77
N LYS A 99 -32.58 -19.96 -2.89
CA LYS A 99 -33.66 -20.75 -3.49
C LYS A 99 -34.20 -21.80 -2.52
N HIS A 100 -33.34 -22.54 -1.81
CA HIS A 100 -33.79 -23.51 -0.80
C HIS A 100 -34.42 -22.80 0.42
N ALA A 101 -33.84 -21.69 0.89
CA ALA A 101 -34.37 -20.93 2.03
C ALA A 101 -35.76 -20.33 1.78
N GLN A 102 -36.10 -20.03 0.51
CA GLN A 102 -37.44 -19.61 0.07
C GLN A 102 -38.50 -20.74 0.10
N HIS A 103 -38.09 -22.01 0.21
CA HIS A 103 -38.98 -23.18 0.20
C HIS A 103 -39.10 -23.85 1.58
N MET A 104 -38.62 -23.20 2.65
CA MET A 104 -38.86 -23.61 4.04
C MET A 104 -40.00 -22.78 4.62
N ASP A 105 -40.85 -23.39 5.45
CA ASP A 105 -41.85 -22.63 6.23
C ASP A 105 -41.15 -21.67 7.21
N VAL A 106 -41.59 -20.41 7.20
CA VAL A 106 -41.02 -19.33 8.05
C VAL A 106 -42.14 -18.69 8.86
N LEU A 107 -41.96 -18.65 10.19
CA LEU A 107 -42.80 -17.84 11.08
C LEU A 107 -42.38 -16.36 10.98
N PRO A 108 -43.34 -15.41 10.93
CA PRO A 108 -43.06 -14.01 10.62
C PRO A 108 -42.16 -13.30 11.63
N SER A 109 -41.31 -12.41 11.13
CA SER A 109 -40.22 -11.77 11.86
C SER A 109 -40.71 -10.81 12.95
N THR A 110 -40.20 -10.99 14.18
CA THR A 110 -40.51 -10.11 15.31
C THR A 110 -39.99 -8.68 15.15
N THR A 111 -39.17 -8.36 14.14
CA THR A 111 -38.74 -6.98 13.84
C THR A 111 -39.64 -6.24 12.86
N GLY A 112 -40.64 -6.91 12.26
CA GLY A 112 -41.43 -6.32 11.16
C GLY A 112 -40.64 -6.17 9.85
N ILE A 113 -39.46 -6.81 9.76
CA ILE A 113 -38.68 -6.98 8.55
C ILE A 113 -38.54 -8.49 8.33
N ASP A 114 -39.42 -9.03 7.50
CA ASP A 114 -39.20 -10.31 6.83
C ASP A 114 -38.28 -10.08 5.62
N PRO A 115 -37.50 -11.09 5.18
CA PRO A 115 -36.65 -10.94 4.00
C PRO A 115 -37.53 -10.72 2.76
N GLU A 116 -37.28 -9.63 2.02
CA GLU A 116 -38.01 -9.32 0.79
C GLU A 116 -37.90 -10.49 -0.19
N THR A 117 -39.03 -11.11 -0.54
CA THR A 117 -39.11 -12.01 -1.68
C THR A 117 -38.77 -11.21 -2.93
N ALA A 118 -37.74 -11.65 -3.66
CA ALA A 118 -37.26 -10.93 -4.84
C ALA A 118 -38.28 -11.07 -5.99
N ASP A 119 -39.27 -10.19 -6.03
CA ASP A 119 -40.38 -10.20 -6.98
C ASP A 119 -39.86 -10.03 -8.42
N ILE A 120 -39.77 -11.15 -9.13
CA ILE A 120 -39.63 -11.16 -10.59
C ILE A 120 -41.05 -11.15 -11.17
N ASN A 121 -41.60 -9.95 -11.38
CA ASN A 121 -42.50 -9.70 -12.51
C ASN A 121 -42.56 -8.23 -12.89
N SER A 122 -42.87 -7.98 -14.16
CA SER A 122 -42.93 -6.67 -14.80
C SER A 122 -44.33 -6.38 -15.35
N GLN A 123 -44.55 -5.15 -15.83
CA GLN A 123 -45.78 -4.62 -16.44
C GLN A 123 -46.90 -4.22 -15.43
N PRO A 124 -47.80 -3.28 -15.79
CA PRO A 124 -48.12 -2.19 -14.84
C PRO A 124 -49.61 -1.89 -14.59
N GLY A 125 -49.86 -1.21 -13.46
CA GLY A 125 -50.87 -0.16 -13.37
C GLY A 125 -52.23 -0.51 -12.74
N SER A 126 -52.89 0.55 -12.24
CA SER A 126 -54.24 0.58 -11.63
C SER A 126 -54.38 -0.07 -10.23
N THR A 127 -55.59 0.04 -9.66
CA THR A 127 -55.83 0.18 -8.21
C THR A 127 -57.01 -0.64 -7.70
N ALA A 128 -57.08 -0.76 -6.35
CA ALA A 128 -58.18 -1.24 -5.51
C ALA A 128 -58.18 -2.73 -5.10
N ARG A 129 -58.63 -2.97 -3.86
CA ARG A 129 -58.93 -4.30 -3.27
C ARG A 129 -60.39 -4.68 -3.57
N PRO A 130 -60.73 -5.98 -3.55
CA PRO A 130 -61.55 -6.45 -2.43
C PRO A 130 -61.07 -7.80 -1.83
N ALA A 131 -61.95 -8.48 -1.10
CA ALA A 131 -61.67 -9.57 -0.13
C ALA A 131 -61.83 -11.01 -0.73
N PRO A 132 -61.50 -12.09 0.00
CA PRO A 132 -61.28 -13.43 -0.59
C PRO A 132 -62.54 -14.29 -0.74
N GLY A 133 -62.54 -15.20 -1.72
CA GLY A 133 -63.63 -16.14 -2.02
C GLY A 133 -63.16 -17.43 -2.71
N GLN A 134 -63.98 -18.49 -2.63
CA GLN A 134 -63.64 -19.88 -2.92
C GLN A 134 -63.46 -20.26 -4.42
N ALA A 135 -62.39 -21.01 -4.71
CA ALA A 135 -62.31 -22.27 -5.47
C ALA A 135 -62.94 -22.49 -6.89
N ARG A 136 -62.20 -23.31 -7.68
CA ARG A 136 -62.58 -24.21 -8.82
C ARG A 136 -62.50 -23.74 -10.30
N HIS A 137 -61.63 -24.47 -11.03
CA HIS A 137 -61.75 -24.98 -12.41
C HIS A 137 -61.67 -24.07 -13.65
N ARG A 138 -61.29 -24.72 -14.78
CA ARG A 138 -61.09 -24.24 -16.17
C ARG A 138 -59.80 -23.40 -16.33
N LEU A 139 -58.80 -23.74 -17.16
CA LEU A 139 -58.66 -24.68 -18.29
C LEU A 139 -59.45 -24.28 -19.54
N ASP A 140 -58.79 -23.50 -20.41
CA ASP A 140 -58.92 -23.40 -21.88
C ASP A 140 -57.89 -22.36 -22.41
N THR A 141 -57.45 -22.31 -23.67
CA THR A 141 -56.85 -23.33 -24.59
C THR A 141 -56.19 -22.61 -25.80
N MET A 142 -55.42 -23.37 -26.63
CA MET A 142 -54.94 -23.04 -28.00
C MET A 142 -53.80 -22.01 -28.16
N ASP A 143 -52.90 -22.06 -29.17
CA ASP A 143 -52.22 -23.11 -30.00
C ASP A 143 -51.10 -22.37 -30.81
N GLU A 144 -50.28 -22.87 -31.76
CA GLU A 144 -50.17 -24.15 -32.50
C GLU A 144 -48.67 -24.48 -32.82
N GLU A 145 -48.32 -24.95 -34.03
CA GLU A 145 -47.00 -25.38 -34.53
C GLU A 145 -46.33 -26.50 -33.70
N ALA A 146 -46.71 -27.78 -33.83
CA ALA A 146 -46.60 -28.69 -35.00
C ALA A 146 -45.15 -28.93 -35.48
N SER A 147 -44.69 -30.13 -35.87
CA SER A 147 -45.26 -31.50 -35.96
C SER A 147 -44.08 -32.51 -36.16
N PRO A 148 -44.23 -33.85 -36.36
CA PRO A 148 -45.45 -34.68 -36.46
C PRO A 148 -45.48 -35.99 -35.60
N LEU A 149 -46.65 -36.64 -35.69
CA LEU A 149 -47.12 -38.04 -35.45
C LEU A 149 -46.06 -39.16 -35.18
N SER A 150 -46.36 -40.27 -34.49
CA SER A 150 -47.56 -41.16 -34.48
C SER A 150 -47.68 -41.91 -33.12
N SER A 151 -48.84 -42.17 -32.48
CA SER A 151 -49.91 -43.15 -32.81
C SER A 151 -49.38 -44.61 -32.93
N LYS A 152 -49.92 -45.70 -32.33
CA LYS A 152 -51.15 -46.06 -31.57
C LYS A 152 -50.90 -47.44 -30.87
N THR A 153 -51.65 -48.04 -29.90
CA THR A 153 -52.55 -47.67 -28.77
C THR A 153 -52.98 -48.97 -28.03
N GLY A 154 -53.15 -49.01 -26.69
CA GLY A 154 -54.11 -49.92 -26.00
C GLY A 154 -53.67 -50.82 -24.82
N THR A 155 -54.67 -51.21 -24.00
CA THR A 155 -54.82 -52.40 -23.11
C THR A 155 -53.90 -52.72 -21.91
N THR A 156 -54.48 -52.54 -20.70
CA THR A 156 -54.50 -53.42 -19.48
C THR A 156 -53.24 -54.11 -18.87
N ARG A 157 -53.01 -53.76 -17.57
CA ARG A 157 -52.50 -54.54 -16.41
C ARG A 157 -51.90 -55.96 -16.63
N GLN A 158 -50.63 -56.14 -16.21
CA GLN A 158 -50.13 -57.02 -15.11
C GLN A 158 -48.60 -56.73 -14.91
N PRO A 159 -47.92 -57.17 -13.83
CA PRO A 159 -46.69 -56.53 -13.32
C PRO A 159 -45.35 -57.23 -13.66
N ASN A 160 -44.27 -56.69 -13.08
CA ASN A 160 -42.89 -57.21 -12.93
C ASN A 160 -41.91 -57.05 -14.11
N LYS A 161 -41.02 -56.05 -14.00
CA LYS A 161 -39.63 -56.28 -13.53
C LYS A 161 -38.85 -54.96 -13.32
N LEU A 162 -38.06 -54.88 -12.26
CA LEU A 162 -37.09 -53.80 -12.03
C LEU A 162 -35.90 -53.94 -12.98
N SER A 163 -35.64 -52.93 -13.81
CA SER A 163 -34.47 -52.87 -14.70
C SER A 163 -33.52 -51.75 -14.24
N ARG A 164 -32.48 -52.13 -13.48
CA ARG A 164 -31.47 -51.23 -12.89
C ARG A 164 -30.48 -50.66 -13.92
N ARG A 165 -30.96 -50.14 -15.06
CA ARG A 165 -30.11 -49.69 -16.19
C ARG A 165 -30.61 -48.47 -16.98
N GLN A 166 -31.74 -47.87 -16.61
CA GLN A 166 -32.21 -46.61 -17.22
C GLN A 166 -31.86 -45.36 -16.41
N THR A 167 -31.74 -45.45 -15.08
CA THR A 167 -31.49 -44.29 -14.19
C THR A 167 -30.18 -43.57 -14.51
N GLU A 168 -29.06 -44.30 -14.67
CA GLU A 168 -27.74 -43.72 -14.97
C GLU A 168 -27.69 -42.89 -16.27
N LYS A 169 -28.62 -43.14 -17.22
CA LYS A 169 -28.73 -42.37 -18.47
C LYS A 169 -29.64 -41.15 -18.34
N ALA A 170 -30.55 -41.13 -17.36
CA ALA A 170 -31.40 -39.99 -17.08
C ALA A 170 -30.63 -38.86 -16.37
N GLU A 171 -29.70 -39.21 -15.46
CA GLU A 171 -28.92 -38.23 -14.69
C GLU A 171 -27.80 -37.57 -15.50
N LYS A 172 -27.10 -38.34 -16.35
CA LYS A 172 -25.98 -37.84 -17.17
C LYS A 172 -26.39 -36.89 -18.31
N TYR A 173 -27.66 -36.88 -18.72
CA TYR A 173 -28.12 -36.04 -19.83
C TYR A 173 -28.26 -34.54 -19.42
N PRO A 174 -28.87 -34.21 -18.27
CA PRO A 174 -28.79 -32.89 -17.65
C PRO A 174 -27.36 -32.45 -17.38
N GLU A 175 -26.50 -33.31 -16.82
CA GLU A 175 -25.09 -32.99 -16.56
C GLU A 175 -24.35 -32.56 -17.83
N MET A 176 -24.46 -33.34 -18.92
CA MET A 176 -23.77 -33.00 -20.17
C MET A 176 -24.26 -31.67 -20.74
N LYS A 177 -25.57 -31.37 -20.72
CA LYS A 177 -26.09 -30.05 -21.12
C LYS A 177 -25.65 -28.92 -20.18
N ALA A 178 -25.52 -29.18 -18.88
CA ALA A 178 -24.99 -28.19 -17.93
C ALA A 178 -23.49 -27.93 -18.14
N ALA A 179 -22.69 -28.96 -18.40
CA ALA A 179 -21.26 -28.86 -18.71
C ALA A 179 -21.01 -28.18 -20.07
N GLU A 180 -21.82 -28.49 -21.09
CA GLU A 180 -21.77 -27.81 -22.39
C GLU A 180 -22.17 -26.33 -22.26
N LYS A 181 -23.19 -26.02 -21.45
CA LYS A 181 -23.58 -24.64 -21.16
C LYS A 181 -22.51 -23.89 -20.36
N ARG A 182 -21.86 -24.53 -19.38
CA ARG A 182 -20.67 -23.98 -18.68
C ARG A 182 -19.53 -23.69 -19.67
N LYS A 183 -19.23 -24.57 -20.63
CA LYS A 183 -18.26 -24.30 -21.71
C LYS A 183 -18.65 -23.06 -22.53
N ARG A 184 -19.88 -23.02 -23.06
CA ARG A 184 -20.37 -21.89 -23.85
C ARG A 184 -20.40 -20.57 -23.06
N GLN A 185 -20.62 -20.60 -21.74
CA GLN A 185 -20.51 -19.42 -20.88
C GLN A 185 -19.05 -18.99 -20.63
N GLN A 186 -18.11 -19.93 -20.51
CA GLN A 186 -16.66 -19.63 -20.43
C GLN A 186 -16.10 -19.07 -21.75
N GLU A 187 -16.69 -19.42 -22.88
CA GLU A 187 -16.32 -18.91 -24.22
C GLU A 187 -16.80 -17.48 -24.50
N VAL A 188 -17.71 -16.92 -23.67
CA VAL A 188 -18.34 -15.60 -23.86
C VAL A 188 -17.94 -14.59 -22.77
N GLN A 189 -16.73 -14.72 -22.20
CA GLN A 189 -16.11 -13.60 -21.48
C GLN A 189 -15.48 -12.62 -22.48
N PRO A 190 -15.79 -11.30 -22.41
CA PRO A 190 -15.13 -10.32 -23.27
C PRO A 190 -13.63 -10.27 -22.94
N LEU A 191 -12.79 -10.23 -23.99
CA LEU A 191 -11.34 -10.15 -23.85
C LEU A 191 -10.94 -8.86 -23.14
N SER A 192 -10.63 -8.96 -21.84
CA SER A 192 -10.16 -7.80 -21.08
C SER A 192 -8.84 -7.28 -21.64
N LEU A 193 -8.61 -5.97 -21.56
CA LEU A 193 -7.38 -5.33 -22.04
C LEU A 193 -6.13 -5.96 -21.40
N TRP A 194 -6.23 -6.41 -20.14
CA TRP A 194 -5.20 -7.18 -19.44
C TRP A 194 -4.92 -8.52 -20.11
N THR A 195 -5.96 -9.30 -20.42
CA THR A 195 -5.82 -10.59 -21.11
C THR A 195 -5.20 -10.40 -22.50
N VAL A 196 -5.62 -9.37 -23.25
CA VAL A 196 -5.04 -9.03 -24.56
C VAL A 196 -3.57 -8.65 -24.43
N TYR A 197 -3.22 -7.73 -23.53
CA TYR A 197 -1.83 -7.32 -23.27
C TYR A 197 -0.93 -8.51 -22.92
N CYS A 198 -1.37 -9.39 -22.02
CA CYS A 198 -0.62 -10.59 -21.65
C CYS A 198 -0.35 -11.51 -22.85
N HIS A 199 -1.33 -11.68 -23.76
CA HIS A 199 -1.15 -12.47 -24.98
C HIS A 199 -0.24 -11.78 -26.02
N VAL A 200 -0.32 -10.45 -26.17
CA VAL A 200 0.58 -9.67 -27.03
C VAL A 200 2.03 -9.78 -26.57
N ILE A 201 2.31 -9.62 -25.27
CA ILE A 201 3.69 -9.74 -24.74
C ILE A 201 4.23 -11.18 -24.83
N THR A 202 3.36 -12.19 -24.75
CA THR A 202 3.72 -13.62 -24.75
C THR A 202 3.46 -14.34 -26.08
N PHE A 203 3.33 -13.59 -27.19
CA PHE A 203 3.02 -14.12 -28.53
C PHE A 203 4.03 -15.17 -29.01
N TRP A 204 5.32 -14.96 -28.71
CA TRP A 204 6.45 -15.84 -29.02
C TRP A 204 6.43 -17.17 -28.24
N CYS A 205 5.55 -17.30 -27.24
CA CYS A 205 5.40 -18.51 -26.44
C CYS A 205 3.99 -19.11 -26.65
N PRO A 206 3.77 -19.95 -27.67
CA PRO A 206 2.48 -20.59 -27.90
C PRO A 206 2.17 -21.67 -26.84
N ASN A 207 0.89 -22.02 -26.68
CA ASN A 207 0.45 -23.00 -25.67
C ASN A 207 1.10 -24.40 -25.83
N ALA A 208 1.58 -24.76 -27.02
CA ALA A 208 2.35 -25.98 -27.25
C ALA A 208 3.69 -25.97 -26.48
N LEU A 209 4.40 -24.83 -26.46
CA LEU A 209 5.68 -24.69 -25.76
C LEU A 209 5.49 -24.80 -24.23
N LEU A 210 4.44 -24.17 -23.69
CA LEU A 210 4.13 -24.25 -22.26
C LEU A 210 3.79 -25.67 -21.79
N ARG A 211 3.19 -26.50 -22.66
CA ARG A 211 2.94 -27.92 -22.38
C ARG A 211 4.23 -28.75 -22.33
N LEU A 212 5.21 -28.46 -23.20
CA LEU A 212 6.54 -29.09 -23.15
C LEU A 212 7.28 -28.75 -21.84
N PHE A 213 7.13 -27.52 -21.34
CA PHE A 213 7.63 -27.11 -20.01
C PHE A 213 6.67 -27.46 -18.86
N GLY A 214 5.91 -28.56 -18.96
CA GLY A 214 5.12 -29.15 -17.87
C GLY A 214 3.84 -28.40 -17.46
N LYS A 215 3.57 -27.19 -17.96
CA LYS A 215 2.33 -26.45 -17.69
C LYS A 215 1.21 -26.97 -18.60
N THR A 216 0.65 -28.13 -18.26
CA THR A 216 -0.37 -28.84 -19.05
C THR A 216 -1.78 -28.25 -18.91
N LYS A 217 -2.23 -27.99 -17.67
CA LYS A 217 -3.54 -27.39 -17.35
C LYS A 217 -3.63 -25.91 -17.81
N LYS A 218 -4.84 -25.43 -18.12
CA LYS A 218 -5.09 -24.04 -18.61
C LYS A 218 -4.69 -22.96 -17.60
N GLU A 219 -4.95 -23.16 -16.31
CA GLU A 219 -4.66 -22.15 -15.28
C GLU A 219 -3.15 -21.87 -15.09
N PRO A 220 -2.25 -22.87 -14.95
CA PRO A 220 -0.80 -22.62 -14.94
C PRO A 220 -0.25 -21.91 -16.18
N GLN A 221 -0.90 -22.08 -17.34
CA GLN A 221 -0.58 -21.34 -18.57
C GLN A 221 -1.03 -19.86 -18.46
N ARG A 222 -2.27 -19.61 -18.01
CA ARG A 222 -2.81 -18.26 -17.77
C ARG A 222 -1.97 -17.51 -16.73
N ALA A 223 -1.72 -18.12 -15.56
CA ALA A 223 -0.91 -17.54 -14.50
C ALA A 223 0.50 -17.17 -15.00
N TRP A 224 1.13 -18.04 -15.80
CA TRP A 224 2.43 -17.72 -16.41
C TRP A 224 2.34 -16.52 -17.36
N ARG A 225 1.33 -16.44 -18.23
CA ARG A 225 1.15 -15.27 -19.14
C ARG A 225 0.93 -13.97 -18.36
N GLU A 226 0.08 -13.99 -17.34
CA GLU A 226 -0.17 -12.83 -16.47
C GLU A 226 1.10 -12.43 -15.70
N LYS A 227 1.93 -13.38 -15.27
CA LYS A 227 3.23 -13.11 -14.62
C LYS A 227 4.19 -12.42 -15.59
N ILE A 228 4.32 -12.89 -16.83
CA ILE A 228 5.19 -12.25 -17.82
C ILE A 228 4.67 -10.85 -18.18
N GLY A 229 3.34 -10.65 -18.23
CA GLY A 229 2.72 -9.33 -18.37
C GLY A 229 3.03 -8.38 -17.21
N LEU A 230 3.05 -8.86 -15.97
CA LEU A 230 3.52 -8.05 -14.83
C LEU A 230 5.02 -7.74 -14.95
N ILE A 231 5.85 -8.75 -15.25
CA ILE A 231 7.31 -8.58 -15.38
C ILE A 231 7.66 -7.59 -16.50
N SER A 232 6.95 -7.57 -17.62
CA SER A 232 7.19 -6.56 -18.67
C SER A 232 6.84 -5.15 -18.20
N ILE A 233 5.74 -4.95 -17.44
CA ILE A 233 5.42 -3.66 -16.83
C ILE A 233 6.50 -3.23 -15.82
N ILE A 234 7.00 -4.14 -14.98
CA ILE A 234 8.12 -3.88 -14.07
C ILE A 234 9.36 -3.45 -14.85
N LEU A 235 9.72 -4.17 -15.92
CA LEU A 235 10.86 -3.84 -16.77
C LEU A 235 10.69 -2.48 -17.48
N TYR A 236 9.49 -2.11 -17.93
CA TYR A 236 9.22 -0.79 -18.50
C TYR A 236 9.39 0.33 -17.47
N PHE A 237 8.95 0.17 -16.23
CA PHE A 237 9.21 1.15 -15.16
C PHE A 237 10.72 1.24 -14.84
N CYS A 238 11.42 0.12 -14.71
CA CYS A 238 12.86 0.08 -14.49
C CYS A 238 13.64 0.75 -15.65
N ALA A 239 13.24 0.52 -16.89
CA ALA A 239 13.85 1.13 -18.07
C ALA A 239 13.54 2.64 -18.16
N ALA A 240 12.32 3.07 -17.84
CA ALA A 240 11.95 4.48 -17.80
C ALA A 240 12.75 5.24 -16.74
N VAL A 241 12.91 4.66 -15.54
CA VAL A 241 13.76 5.26 -14.49
C VAL A 241 15.23 5.26 -14.91
N GLY A 242 15.76 4.17 -15.48
CA GLY A 242 17.14 4.13 -15.98
C GLY A 242 17.42 5.13 -17.11
N PHE A 243 16.45 5.36 -17.99
CA PHE A 243 16.50 6.40 -18.99
C PHE A 243 16.53 7.79 -18.34
N LEU A 244 15.64 8.07 -17.37
CA LEU A 244 15.62 9.35 -16.66
C LEU A 244 16.90 9.61 -15.85
N THR A 245 17.56 8.58 -15.30
CA THR A 245 18.79 8.76 -14.52
C THR A 245 20.07 8.87 -15.35
N PHE A 246 20.12 8.29 -16.56
CA PHE A 246 21.35 8.25 -17.37
C PHE A 246 21.15 8.72 -18.83
N GLY A 247 20.12 8.20 -19.50
CA GLY A 247 19.90 8.42 -20.93
C GLY A 247 19.35 9.81 -21.28
N PHE A 248 18.54 10.41 -20.41
CA PHE A 248 17.83 11.66 -20.69
C PHE A 248 18.80 12.83 -20.95
N THR A 249 19.75 13.08 -20.05
CA THR A 249 20.77 14.11 -20.26
C THR A 249 21.60 13.86 -21.52
N GLN A 250 22.02 12.62 -21.79
CA GLN A 250 22.78 12.29 -23.01
C GLN A 250 21.97 12.53 -24.29
N THR A 251 20.69 12.12 -24.29
CA THR A 251 19.78 12.26 -25.44
C THR A 251 19.47 13.74 -25.74
N VAL A 252 19.36 14.57 -24.71
CA VAL A 252 18.89 15.95 -24.83
C VAL A 252 20.03 16.99 -24.89
N CYS A 253 21.21 16.70 -24.31
CA CYS A 253 22.44 17.47 -24.57
C CYS A 253 23.06 17.17 -25.94
N GLY A 254 23.02 15.90 -26.36
CA GLY A 254 23.91 15.38 -27.40
C GLY A 254 25.36 15.20 -26.92
N THR A 255 26.22 14.68 -27.79
CA THR A 255 27.68 14.69 -27.58
C THR A 255 28.25 16.01 -28.10
N PRO A 256 28.77 16.92 -27.24
CA PRO A 256 29.44 18.12 -27.73
C PRO A 256 30.69 17.75 -28.52
N GLY A 257 30.98 18.52 -29.57
CA GLY A 257 32.27 18.42 -30.27
C GLY A 257 33.44 18.80 -29.37
N VAL A 258 34.67 18.44 -29.77
CA VAL A 258 35.87 18.87 -29.05
C VAL A 258 35.95 20.40 -29.11
N ARG A 259 36.05 21.04 -27.94
CA ARG A 259 36.24 22.48 -27.78
C ARG A 259 37.46 22.72 -26.90
N LEU A 260 38.34 23.62 -27.33
CA LEU A 260 39.61 23.92 -26.67
C LEU A 260 39.56 25.31 -26.06
N LYS A 261 40.01 25.47 -24.82
CA LYS A 261 39.95 26.78 -24.16
C LYS A 261 40.98 27.73 -24.78
N ALA A 262 40.57 28.95 -25.11
CA ALA A 262 41.47 30.04 -25.47
C ALA A 262 42.59 30.22 -24.41
N ASN A 263 43.78 30.58 -24.87
CA ASN A 263 45.02 30.68 -24.08
C ASN A 263 45.57 29.34 -23.53
N GLN A 264 44.98 28.19 -23.90
CA GLN A 264 45.42 26.85 -23.50
C GLN A 264 45.66 25.92 -24.72
N ILE A 265 45.76 26.47 -25.93
CA ILE A 265 45.92 25.69 -27.17
C ILE A 265 47.40 25.36 -27.37
N ASP A 266 47.70 24.06 -27.45
CA ASP A 266 49.05 23.52 -27.54
C ASP A 266 49.75 23.80 -28.89
N ARG A 267 51.08 23.71 -28.88
CA ARG A 267 51.96 24.01 -30.02
C ARG A 267 51.82 23.03 -31.19
N GLY A 268 51.14 21.90 -31.02
CA GLY A 268 50.73 21.02 -32.13
C GLY A 268 49.57 21.56 -32.98
N LEU A 269 48.92 22.65 -32.56
CA LEU A 269 47.73 23.19 -33.20
C LEU A 269 47.95 24.64 -33.69
N MET A 270 47.15 25.06 -34.66
CA MET A 270 47.09 26.45 -35.16
C MET A 270 45.63 26.89 -35.28
N ILE A 271 45.34 28.14 -34.94
CA ILE A 271 43.97 28.69 -34.95
C ILE A 271 43.71 29.39 -36.29
N ILE A 272 42.54 29.16 -36.89
CA ILE A 272 42.06 29.89 -38.07
C ILE A 272 40.55 30.14 -37.89
N HIS A 273 40.13 31.41 -37.90
CA HIS A 273 38.75 31.89 -37.72
C HIS A 273 38.02 31.31 -36.48
N GLY A 274 38.76 31.11 -35.39
CA GLY A 274 38.25 30.53 -34.15
C GLY A 274 38.12 29.00 -34.12
N VAL A 275 38.68 28.29 -35.10
CA VAL A 275 38.79 26.83 -35.13
C VAL A 275 40.26 26.44 -35.04
N ALA A 276 40.60 25.47 -34.19
CA ALA A 276 41.94 24.91 -34.09
C ALA A 276 42.10 23.73 -35.07
N TYR A 277 43.17 23.74 -35.85
CA TYR A 277 43.51 22.69 -36.83
C TYR A 277 44.76 21.92 -36.40
N ASN A 278 44.79 20.61 -36.65
CA ASN A 278 45.96 19.78 -36.37
C ASN A 278 46.94 19.83 -37.54
N LEU A 279 48.10 20.48 -37.31
CA LEU A 279 49.13 20.65 -38.32
C LEU A 279 50.39 19.80 -38.06
N VAL A 280 50.38 18.89 -37.07
CA VAL A 280 51.54 18.03 -36.73
C VAL A 280 51.96 17.13 -37.90
N GLY A 281 51.02 16.64 -38.70
CA GLY A 281 51.29 15.86 -39.92
C GLY A 281 51.38 16.70 -41.21
N SER A 282 51.25 18.02 -41.13
CA SER A 282 51.19 18.89 -42.31
C SER A 282 52.59 19.20 -42.87
N HIS A 283 52.65 19.35 -44.19
CA HIS A 283 53.88 19.62 -44.94
C HIS A 283 53.61 20.78 -45.90
N HIS A 284 54.34 21.90 -45.78
CA HIS A 284 54.11 23.08 -46.61
C HIS A 284 54.82 22.95 -47.98
N PRO A 285 54.22 23.39 -49.11
CA PRO A 285 54.93 23.51 -50.39
C PRO A 285 56.09 24.52 -50.30
N ALA A 286 57.03 24.48 -51.24
CA ALA A 286 58.12 25.46 -51.28
C ALA A 286 57.59 26.89 -51.38
N ALA A 287 58.02 27.78 -50.48
CA ALA A 287 57.69 29.19 -50.49
C ALA A 287 58.89 30.04 -50.02
N VAL A 288 58.85 31.36 -50.23
CA VAL A 288 59.95 32.25 -49.82
C VAL A 288 60.09 32.23 -48.29
N GLY A 289 61.18 31.66 -47.80
CA GLY A 289 61.44 31.45 -46.37
C GLY A 289 60.94 30.11 -45.79
N ILE A 290 60.31 29.25 -46.58
CA ILE A 290 59.79 27.93 -46.15
C ILE A 290 60.33 26.84 -47.10
N PRO A 291 61.22 25.93 -46.62
CA PRO A 291 61.73 24.85 -47.46
C PRO A 291 60.64 23.83 -47.83
N PRO A 292 60.75 23.15 -48.99
CA PRO A 292 59.76 22.17 -49.44
C PRO A 292 59.57 21.05 -48.43
N GLY A 293 58.32 20.83 -48.02
CA GLY A 293 57.94 19.77 -47.08
C GLY A 293 58.08 20.13 -45.60
N ALA A 294 58.56 21.34 -45.26
CA ALA A 294 58.72 21.74 -43.86
C ALA A 294 57.38 21.89 -43.13
N ASN A 295 57.35 21.52 -41.85
CA ASN A 295 56.23 21.78 -40.96
C ASN A 295 56.36 23.17 -40.31
N VAL A 296 55.36 24.02 -40.57
CA VAL A 296 55.29 25.43 -40.12
C VAL A 296 55.28 25.57 -38.59
N LEU A 297 54.86 24.54 -37.85
CA LEU A 297 54.85 24.54 -36.38
C LEU A 297 56.25 24.35 -35.78
N PHE A 298 57.12 23.57 -36.43
CA PHE A 298 58.29 22.97 -35.77
C PHE A 298 59.63 23.17 -36.49
N ASP A 299 59.66 23.18 -37.82
CA ASP A 299 60.90 23.10 -38.61
C ASP A 299 61.45 24.49 -38.99
N LEU A 300 60.61 25.52 -38.86
CA LEU A 300 61.00 26.90 -39.12
C LEU A 300 61.80 27.52 -37.94
N PRO A 301 62.72 28.47 -38.21
CA PRO A 301 63.50 29.13 -37.15
C PRO A 301 62.65 29.88 -36.11
N GLN A 302 61.48 30.36 -36.52
CA GLN A 302 60.42 30.82 -35.62
C GLN A 302 59.27 29.80 -35.67
N LYS A 303 58.83 29.33 -34.50
CA LYS A 303 57.88 28.23 -34.36
C LYS A 303 56.48 28.76 -34.08
N TRP A 304 55.54 28.49 -34.97
CA TRP A 304 54.22 29.12 -34.98
C TRP A 304 53.11 28.27 -34.34
N GLY A 305 53.47 27.25 -33.58
CA GLY A 305 52.52 26.46 -32.79
C GLY A 305 51.79 27.30 -31.73
N GLY A 306 50.46 27.19 -31.68
CA GLY A 306 49.61 27.97 -30.77
C GLY A 306 49.38 29.43 -31.19
N TYR A 307 49.70 29.80 -32.44
CA TYR A 307 49.35 31.10 -33.03
C TYR A 307 48.04 31.02 -33.81
N ASP A 308 47.48 32.20 -34.09
CA ASP A 308 46.33 32.42 -34.95
C ASP A 308 46.78 32.92 -36.34
N ALA A 309 46.29 32.25 -37.37
CA ALA A 309 46.59 32.44 -38.79
C ALA A 309 45.37 32.93 -39.60
N SER A 310 44.32 33.45 -38.94
CA SER A 310 43.14 34.05 -39.59
C SER A 310 43.51 35.15 -40.60
N PHE A 311 44.60 35.88 -40.35
CA PHE A 311 45.14 36.89 -41.26
C PHE A 311 45.90 36.31 -42.47
N LEU A 312 46.30 35.04 -42.47
CA LEU A 312 46.82 34.37 -43.67
C LEU A 312 45.68 33.86 -44.56
N PHE A 313 44.57 33.45 -43.96
CA PHE A 313 43.40 32.84 -44.62
C PHE A 313 42.14 33.73 -44.59
N GLN A 314 42.29 35.05 -44.68
CA GLN A 314 41.22 36.05 -44.50
C GLN A 314 39.96 35.77 -45.33
N ASN A 315 38.78 36.08 -44.77
CA ASN A 315 37.51 36.06 -45.49
C ASN A 315 37.21 37.47 -46.00
N VAL A 316 37.47 37.73 -47.28
CA VAL A 316 37.31 39.06 -47.89
C VAL A 316 36.10 39.11 -48.81
N ASN A 317 35.51 40.30 -48.90
CA ASN A 317 34.43 40.68 -49.83
C ASN A 317 33.10 39.92 -49.65
N GLY A 318 32.88 39.31 -48.48
CA GLY A 318 31.56 38.86 -48.02
C GLY A 318 30.65 40.02 -47.64
N GLN A 319 30.04 39.97 -46.45
CA GLN A 319 29.21 41.06 -45.92
C GLN A 319 29.98 42.40 -45.81
N CYS A 320 31.32 42.34 -45.71
CA CYS A 320 32.23 43.50 -45.72
C CYS A 320 32.33 44.27 -47.04
N LYS A 321 31.92 43.73 -48.20
CA LYS A 321 32.07 44.42 -49.49
C LYS A 321 31.38 45.79 -49.45
N GLY A 322 32.13 46.88 -49.67
CA GLY A 322 31.62 48.26 -49.59
C GLY A 322 31.46 48.84 -48.18
N LEU A 323 31.81 48.09 -47.12
CA LEU A 323 32.05 48.63 -45.77
C LEU A 323 33.55 48.84 -45.51
N ILE A 324 34.38 48.02 -46.16
CA ILE A 324 35.81 48.20 -46.33
C ILE A 324 36.05 48.35 -47.83
N THR A 325 36.87 49.32 -48.22
CA THR A 325 37.17 49.70 -49.61
C THR A 325 38.67 49.94 -49.78
N LEU A 326 39.12 50.04 -51.04
CA LEU A 326 40.49 50.41 -51.37
C LEU A 326 40.81 51.83 -50.84
N ALA A 327 42.01 52.03 -50.28
CA ALA A 327 42.50 53.36 -49.93
C ALA A 327 43.06 54.11 -51.17
N GLU A 328 43.16 55.44 -51.08
CA GLU A 328 43.76 56.26 -52.15
C GLU A 328 45.24 55.90 -52.35
N ASN A 329 45.60 55.52 -53.58
CA ASN A 329 46.94 55.02 -53.95
C ASN A 329 47.36 53.71 -53.26
N SER A 330 46.39 52.84 -52.92
CA SER A 330 46.68 51.51 -52.37
C SER A 330 47.18 50.51 -53.42
N ASP A 331 48.24 49.77 -53.07
CA ASP A 331 48.84 48.68 -53.84
C ASP A 331 48.10 47.33 -53.69
N VAL A 332 46.95 47.26 -53.00
CA VAL A 332 46.20 46.00 -52.81
C VAL A 332 45.51 45.58 -54.12
N PRO A 333 45.78 44.37 -54.66
CA PRO A 333 45.15 43.94 -55.91
C PRO A 333 43.62 43.83 -55.79
N THR A 334 42.92 44.34 -56.80
CA THR A 334 41.46 44.22 -56.94
C THR A 334 41.05 43.50 -58.22
N ASN A 335 39.96 42.75 -58.19
CA ASN A 335 39.36 42.17 -59.41
C ASN A 335 38.47 43.20 -60.16
N ALA A 336 37.86 42.77 -61.27
CA ALA A 336 36.94 43.60 -62.07
C ALA A 336 35.64 43.99 -61.34
N ASP A 337 35.25 43.25 -60.31
CA ASP A 337 34.07 43.50 -59.47
C ASP A 337 34.37 44.38 -58.24
N GLY A 338 35.60 44.90 -58.10
CA GLY A 338 36.05 45.74 -56.99
C GLY A 338 36.36 44.99 -55.69
N ASP A 339 36.56 43.67 -55.74
CA ASP A 339 36.92 42.83 -54.59
C ASP A 339 38.42 42.94 -54.28
N LEU A 340 38.76 43.22 -53.01
CA LEU A 340 40.15 43.34 -52.54
C LEU A 340 40.76 41.97 -52.19
N ALA A 341 42.04 41.77 -52.47
CA ALA A 341 42.73 40.50 -52.18
C ALA A 341 42.92 40.20 -50.67
N TRP A 342 43.05 41.22 -49.82
CA TRP A 342 43.12 41.11 -48.35
C TRP A 342 42.64 42.42 -47.70
N TYR A 343 42.35 42.40 -46.39
CA TYR A 343 42.02 43.59 -45.57
C TYR A 343 43.07 43.89 -44.50
N PHE A 344 43.66 42.86 -43.90
CA PHE A 344 44.74 42.96 -42.90
C PHE A 344 46.10 42.60 -43.52
N PRO A 345 47.23 43.09 -42.96
CA PRO A 345 48.53 42.55 -43.30
C PRO A 345 48.61 41.08 -42.88
N CYS A 346 49.06 40.20 -43.79
CA CYS A 346 49.02 38.76 -43.61
C CYS A 346 50.16 38.27 -42.69
N ASN A 347 49.99 38.54 -41.39
CA ASN A 347 50.91 38.24 -40.31
C ASN A 347 50.24 37.33 -39.27
N LEU A 348 51.02 36.47 -38.61
CA LEU A 348 50.56 35.62 -37.52
C LEU A 348 50.48 36.42 -36.22
N PHE A 349 49.42 36.20 -35.43
CA PHE A 349 49.25 36.81 -34.11
C PHE A 349 49.04 35.75 -33.01
N LYS A 350 49.33 36.10 -31.76
CA LYS A 350 49.21 35.16 -30.64
C LYS A 350 47.75 35.03 -30.19
N GLN A 351 47.39 33.83 -29.73
CA GLN A 351 46.08 33.55 -29.14
C GLN A 351 45.74 34.44 -27.91
N ASP A 352 46.74 35.01 -27.23
CA ASP A 352 46.60 35.87 -26.05
C ASP A 352 46.27 37.35 -26.33
N GLY A 353 46.29 37.77 -27.60
CA GLY A 353 46.08 39.18 -27.99
C GLY A 353 47.26 40.11 -27.71
N SER A 354 48.41 39.61 -27.21
CA SER A 354 49.58 40.42 -26.86
C SER A 354 50.40 40.93 -28.07
N SER A 355 49.92 40.69 -29.30
CA SER A 355 50.64 40.99 -30.54
C SER A 355 50.36 42.43 -31.00
N PRO A 356 51.34 43.35 -30.98
CA PRO A 356 51.15 44.70 -31.48
C PRO A 356 50.97 44.69 -33.01
N ALA A 357 50.22 45.66 -33.54
CA ALA A 357 49.97 45.79 -34.97
C ALA A 357 51.27 45.89 -35.76
N ASN A 358 51.55 44.87 -36.59
CA ASN A 358 52.72 44.83 -37.45
C ASN A 358 52.34 45.01 -38.92
N TYR A 359 52.79 46.13 -39.49
CA TYR A 359 52.57 46.51 -40.89
C TYR A 359 53.72 46.12 -41.83
N SER A 360 54.77 45.44 -41.33
CA SER A 360 55.91 45.04 -42.17
C SER A 360 55.46 44.10 -43.29
N SER A 361 55.55 44.55 -44.54
CA SER A 361 55.55 43.65 -45.69
C SER A 361 56.80 42.76 -45.66
N GLY A 362 56.64 41.47 -45.93
CA GLY A 362 57.77 40.54 -46.08
C GLY A 362 58.47 40.70 -47.43
N ALA A 363 58.84 39.57 -48.05
CA ALA A 363 59.61 39.57 -49.31
C ALA A 363 58.96 40.36 -50.46
N TYR A 364 57.63 40.48 -50.46
CA TYR A 364 56.86 41.43 -51.24
C TYR A 364 55.50 41.68 -50.57
N LEU A 365 54.73 42.66 -51.06
CA LEU A 365 53.42 42.98 -50.51
C LEU A 365 52.44 41.80 -50.69
N GLY A 366 51.83 41.36 -49.59
CA GLY A 366 50.85 40.27 -49.59
C GLY A 366 51.44 38.85 -49.71
N TYR A 367 52.77 38.66 -49.63
CA TYR A 367 53.41 37.35 -49.92
C TYR A 367 52.90 36.15 -49.11
N ALA A 368 52.40 36.39 -47.89
CA ALA A 368 51.88 35.38 -46.97
C ALA A 368 50.34 35.30 -46.97
N CYS A 369 49.66 36.10 -47.80
CA CYS A 369 48.22 36.00 -47.98
C CYS A 369 47.90 34.78 -48.83
N HIS A 370 47.29 33.74 -48.27
CA HIS A 370 46.90 32.53 -48.99
C HIS A 370 45.63 32.79 -49.82
N THR A 371 45.75 33.63 -50.87
CA THR A 371 44.68 34.05 -51.77
C THR A 371 44.51 33.13 -52.99
N THR A 372 45.50 32.29 -53.29
CA THR A 372 45.43 31.36 -54.42
C THR A 372 44.44 30.22 -54.16
N ASP A 373 43.73 29.82 -55.21
CA ASP A 373 42.79 28.69 -55.19
C ASP A 373 43.45 27.39 -54.68
N THR A 374 44.71 27.13 -55.03
CA THR A 374 45.46 25.97 -54.54
C THR A 374 45.69 26.00 -53.03
N ALA A 375 46.04 27.16 -52.46
CA ALA A 375 46.21 27.30 -51.02
C ALA A 375 44.86 27.26 -50.27
N ARG A 376 43.79 27.80 -50.87
CA ARG A 376 42.43 27.72 -50.29
C ARG A 376 41.88 26.30 -50.29
N ARG A 377 42.08 25.52 -51.36
CA ARG A 377 41.73 24.08 -51.39
C ARG A 377 42.52 23.28 -50.36
N ALA A 378 43.80 23.59 -50.14
CA ALA A 378 44.59 22.98 -49.08
C ALA A 378 44.02 23.30 -47.68
N TYR A 379 43.68 24.56 -47.40
CA TYR A 379 43.02 24.97 -46.15
C TYR A 379 41.68 24.25 -45.91
N TYR A 380 40.80 24.20 -46.92
CA TYR A 380 39.51 23.51 -46.81
C TYR A 380 39.63 21.97 -46.72
N GLY A 381 40.83 21.41 -46.91
CA GLY A 381 41.15 20.00 -46.71
C GLY A 381 41.85 19.67 -45.39
N LEU A 382 41.98 20.63 -44.46
CA LEU A 382 42.58 20.40 -43.14
C LEU A 382 41.57 19.84 -42.13
N ASP A 383 42.00 18.84 -41.36
CA ASP A 383 41.20 18.28 -40.26
C ASP A 383 41.10 19.26 -39.07
N PRO A 384 39.88 19.69 -38.67
CA PRO A 384 39.68 20.52 -37.49
C PRO A 384 39.80 19.68 -36.21
N ALA A 385 40.66 20.12 -35.29
CA ALA A 385 40.85 19.50 -33.97
C ALA A 385 39.77 19.90 -32.96
N GLY A 386 39.16 21.08 -33.12
CA GLY A 386 38.05 21.58 -32.29
C GLY A 386 37.80 23.07 -32.43
N GLU A 387 36.64 23.56 -31.96
CA GLU A 387 36.41 25.01 -31.85
C GLU A 387 37.19 25.60 -30.67
N VAL A 388 37.69 26.83 -30.83
CA VAL A 388 38.24 27.62 -29.72
C VAL A 388 37.10 28.26 -28.94
N TYR A 389 37.04 28.05 -27.62
CA TYR A 389 36.02 28.64 -26.76
C TYR A 389 36.56 29.62 -25.72
N PHE A 390 35.73 30.61 -25.39
CA PHE A 390 35.93 31.56 -24.29
C PHE A 390 34.77 31.43 -23.30
N SER A 391 35.02 31.59 -22.01
CA SER A 391 33.98 31.71 -20.98
C SER A 391 33.56 33.18 -20.77
N TRP A 392 32.42 33.37 -20.10
CA TRP A 392 31.96 34.70 -19.65
C TRP A 392 32.85 35.37 -18.60
N GLU A 393 33.88 34.68 -18.09
CA GLU A 393 34.91 35.26 -17.23
C GLU A 393 36.10 35.76 -18.07
N ASP A 394 36.50 34.99 -19.09
CA ASP A 394 37.57 35.41 -20.03
C ASP A 394 37.17 36.68 -20.80
N LEU A 395 35.87 36.87 -21.09
CA LEU A 395 35.31 38.08 -21.72
C LEU A 395 35.29 39.33 -20.81
N LYS A 396 35.45 39.19 -19.49
CA LYS A 396 35.47 40.31 -18.53
C LYS A 396 36.88 40.80 -18.20
N ASN A 397 37.90 40.21 -18.83
CA ASN A 397 39.29 40.56 -18.59
C ASN A 397 39.73 41.70 -19.52
N ASP A 398 39.98 42.88 -18.96
CA ASP A 398 40.30 44.12 -19.71
C ASP A 398 41.53 44.04 -20.62
N THR A 399 42.30 42.95 -20.57
CA THR A 399 43.44 42.69 -21.48
C THR A 399 43.11 42.64 -22.97
N ARG A 400 41.85 42.41 -23.37
CA ARG A 400 41.42 42.33 -24.78
C ARG A 400 40.05 42.98 -24.97
N LYS A 401 39.85 43.64 -26.12
CA LYS A 401 38.57 44.28 -26.49
C LYS A 401 37.59 43.25 -27.07
N LEU A 402 37.15 42.29 -26.26
CA LEU A 402 36.28 41.19 -26.71
C LEU A 402 34.80 41.57 -26.74
N LEU A 403 34.08 41.01 -27.72
CA LEU A 403 32.67 41.24 -28.01
C LEU A 403 32.00 39.91 -28.41
N VAL A 404 30.72 39.68 -28.07
CA VAL A 404 29.97 38.51 -28.55
C VAL A 404 28.88 38.92 -29.54
N TYR A 405 28.85 38.24 -30.69
CA TYR A 405 27.80 38.38 -31.70
C TYR A 405 27.45 37.02 -32.31
N SER A 406 26.16 36.66 -32.27
CA SER A 406 25.60 35.41 -32.79
C SER A 406 26.35 34.14 -32.33
N GLY A 407 26.80 34.12 -31.07
CA GLY A 407 27.58 33.01 -30.50
C GLY A 407 29.08 33.00 -30.85
N SER A 408 29.53 33.89 -31.74
CA SER A 408 30.96 34.09 -32.06
C SER A 408 31.58 35.14 -31.15
N VAL A 409 32.83 34.91 -30.74
CA VAL A 409 33.65 35.87 -30.01
C VAL A 409 34.51 36.64 -31.00
N LEU A 410 34.39 37.96 -30.98
CA LEU A 410 35.08 38.89 -31.86
C LEU A 410 36.09 39.70 -31.05
N ASP A 411 37.29 39.89 -31.58
CA ASP A 411 38.30 40.76 -30.97
C ASP A 411 38.40 42.10 -31.72
N LEU A 412 37.93 43.18 -31.06
CA LEU A 412 37.96 44.52 -31.63
C LEU A 412 39.37 45.14 -31.64
N GLY A 413 40.34 44.54 -30.93
CA GLY A 413 41.75 44.91 -31.03
C GLY A 413 42.39 44.51 -32.37
N LEU A 414 41.81 43.54 -33.08
CA LEU A 414 42.28 43.21 -34.44
C LEU A 414 42.01 44.35 -35.44
N LEU A 415 41.06 45.26 -35.15
CA LEU A 415 40.85 46.49 -35.94
C LEU A 415 42.00 47.51 -35.80
N ASP A 416 42.94 47.33 -34.86
CA ASP A 416 44.17 48.11 -34.81
C ASP A 416 45.22 47.64 -35.84
N TRP A 417 44.93 46.58 -36.62
CA TRP A 417 45.80 46.09 -37.71
C TRP A 417 45.40 46.57 -39.11
N PHE A 418 44.35 47.38 -39.26
CA PHE A 418 44.05 48.01 -40.56
C PHE A 418 45.13 49.04 -40.92
N ASN A 419 45.72 48.88 -42.11
CA ASN A 419 46.68 49.86 -42.63
C ASN A 419 45.95 50.91 -43.48
N THR A 420 46.01 52.18 -43.04
CA THR A 420 45.39 53.33 -43.73
C THR A 420 45.93 53.58 -45.14
N SER A 421 47.12 53.07 -45.48
CA SER A 421 47.66 53.15 -46.86
C SER A 421 47.15 52.03 -47.78
N GLN A 422 46.39 51.06 -47.25
CA GLN A 422 45.91 49.89 -48.01
C GLN A 422 44.38 49.83 -48.10
N VAL A 423 43.70 50.07 -46.98
CA VAL A 423 42.23 50.01 -46.89
C VAL A 423 41.65 51.23 -46.20
N ALA A 424 40.52 51.70 -46.72
CA ALA A 424 39.63 52.64 -46.06
C ALA A 424 38.42 51.87 -45.51
N TRP A 425 37.88 52.29 -44.37
CA TRP A 425 36.75 51.63 -43.72
C TRP A 425 35.72 52.64 -43.22
N ASN A 426 34.49 52.18 -43.03
CA ASN A 426 33.41 53.02 -42.53
C ASN A 426 33.67 53.46 -41.06
N PRO A 427 33.56 54.76 -40.69
CA PRO A 427 33.82 55.25 -39.33
C PRO A 427 33.02 54.56 -38.21
N ILE A 428 31.95 53.82 -38.53
CA ILE A 428 31.22 53.00 -37.56
C ILE A 428 32.09 51.92 -36.89
N PHE A 429 33.13 51.39 -37.55
CA PHE A 429 34.01 50.40 -36.93
C PHE A 429 34.75 50.99 -35.72
N ASP A 430 35.26 52.22 -35.82
CA ASP A 430 35.93 52.89 -34.69
C ASP A 430 34.96 53.33 -33.59
N GLN A 431 33.71 53.63 -33.93
CA GLN A 431 32.66 53.87 -32.93
C GLN A 431 32.37 52.61 -32.11
N ILE A 432 32.26 51.44 -32.77
CA ILE A 432 32.03 50.16 -32.08
C ILE A 432 33.25 49.72 -31.26
N LYS A 433 34.47 49.90 -31.80
CA LYS A 433 35.77 49.59 -31.18
C LYS A 433 36.06 50.39 -29.90
N ASN A 434 35.47 51.58 -29.77
CA ASN A 434 35.72 52.51 -28.68
C ASN A 434 34.49 52.79 -27.79
N ASP A 435 33.35 52.10 -28.00
CA ASP A 435 32.18 52.15 -27.09
C ASP A 435 32.37 51.14 -25.93
N PRO A 436 32.72 51.60 -24.70
CA PRO A 436 32.91 50.71 -23.55
C PRO A 436 31.60 50.06 -23.07
N THR A 437 30.44 50.49 -23.57
CA THR A 437 29.16 49.85 -23.24
C THR A 437 28.99 48.50 -23.95
N LEU A 438 29.74 48.21 -25.01
CA LEU A 438 29.65 46.97 -25.81
C LEU A 438 30.60 45.87 -25.34
N LEU A 439 31.78 46.23 -24.81
CA LEU A 439 32.82 45.28 -24.42
C LEU A 439 32.34 44.27 -23.36
N GLY A 440 32.80 43.02 -23.48
CA GLY A 440 32.51 41.93 -22.56
C GLY A 440 31.06 41.42 -22.56
N LYS A 441 30.25 41.77 -23.57
CA LYS A 441 28.81 41.47 -23.63
C LYS A 441 28.37 40.86 -24.96
N ASP A 442 27.21 40.20 -24.92
CA ASP A 442 26.46 39.85 -26.12
C ASP A 442 25.72 41.07 -26.66
N VAL A 443 26.00 41.43 -27.90
CA VAL A 443 25.37 42.55 -28.61
C VAL A 443 24.48 42.08 -29.77
N THR A 444 24.26 40.78 -29.94
CA THR A 444 23.46 40.17 -31.03
C THR A 444 22.13 40.88 -31.20
N HIS A 445 21.37 41.07 -30.11
CA HIS A 445 20.09 41.78 -30.15
C HIS A 445 20.23 43.26 -30.53
N ARG A 446 21.25 43.96 -30.03
CA ARG A 446 21.51 45.40 -30.32
C ARG A 446 21.85 45.62 -31.80
N PHE A 447 22.45 44.63 -32.48
CA PHE A 447 22.81 44.69 -33.90
C PHE A 447 21.82 44.00 -34.86
N GLN A 448 20.66 43.50 -34.40
CA GLN A 448 19.64 42.92 -35.30
C GLN A 448 18.98 43.95 -36.24
N GLY A 449 19.08 45.25 -35.94
CA GLY A 449 18.53 46.36 -36.73
C GLY A 449 19.42 46.83 -37.90
N PRO A 450 19.52 48.15 -38.19
CA PRO A 450 20.15 48.65 -39.41
C PRO A 450 21.65 48.32 -39.54
N HIS A 451 22.35 48.13 -38.42
CA HIS A 451 23.79 47.82 -38.38
C HIS A 451 24.12 46.31 -38.47
N LYS A 452 23.12 45.46 -38.77
CA LYS A 452 23.29 44.01 -38.88
C LYS A 452 24.40 43.59 -39.85
N ARG A 453 24.47 44.23 -41.03
CA ARG A 453 25.53 43.95 -42.03
C ARG A 453 26.93 44.28 -41.51
N THR A 454 27.08 45.37 -40.74
CA THR A 454 28.34 45.73 -40.08
C THR A 454 28.76 44.65 -39.09
N ALA A 455 27.85 44.20 -38.21
CA ALA A 455 28.15 43.14 -37.25
C ALA A 455 28.43 41.78 -37.92
N GLN A 456 27.76 41.47 -39.04
CA GLN A 456 28.08 40.27 -39.83
C GLN A 456 29.46 40.37 -40.49
N CYS A 457 29.84 41.52 -41.05
CA CYS A 457 31.20 41.75 -41.54
C CYS A 457 32.25 41.57 -40.43
N MET A 458 32.02 42.15 -39.25
CA MET A 458 32.90 41.98 -38.09
C MET A 458 33.03 40.50 -37.68
N ALA A 459 31.96 39.70 -37.85
CA ALA A 459 31.98 38.26 -37.59
C ALA A 459 32.69 37.43 -38.67
N GLU A 460 32.86 37.94 -39.89
CA GLU A 460 33.65 37.29 -40.95
C GLU A 460 35.17 37.51 -40.77
N ILE A 461 35.57 38.62 -40.14
CA ILE A 461 36.97 39.11 -40.15
C ILE A 461 37.64 39.23 -38.77
N LEU A 462 36.88 39.28 -37.66
CA LEU A 462 37.41 39.43 -36.29
C LEU A 462 37.16 38.20 -35.39
N ARG A 463 36.63 37.10 -35.93
CA ARG A 463 36.23 35.91 -35.14
C ARG A 463 37.46 35.16 -34.61
N VAL A 464 37.60 35.13 -33.29
CA VAL A 464 38.66 34.41 -32.56
C VAL A 464 38.17 33.14 -31.84
N GLY A 465 36.85 32.89 -31.80
CA GLY A 465 36.28 31.67 -31.21
C GLY A 465 34.75 31.67 -31.13
N SER A 466 34.20 30.78 -30.31
CA SER A 466 32.79 30.77 -29.86
C SER A 466 32.69 31.00 -28.35
N ILE A 467 31.56 31.57 -27.88
CA ILE A 467 31.30 31.72 -26.44
C ILE A 467 30.82 30.38 -25.85
N ASP A 468 31.18 30.09 -24.60
CA ASP A 468 30.67 28.93 -23.91
C ASP A 468 29.21 29.12 -23.45
N VAL A 469 28.34 28.25 -23.95
CA VAL A 469 26.89 28.29 -23.78
C VAL A 469 26.38 26.86 -23.72
N GLU A 470 25.75 26.48 -22.61
CA GLU A 470 25.04 25.20 -22.54
C GLU A 470 23.89 25.16 -23.54
N THR A 471 23.68 24.02 -24.20
CA THR A 471 22.53 23.88 -25.11
C THR A 471 21.22 24.01 -24.33
N VAL A 472 20.18 24.55 -24.96
CA VAL A 472 18.83 24.63 -24.36
C VAL A 472 18.36 23.26 -23.87
N GLY A 473 18.81 22.18 -24.54
CA GLY A 473 18.60 20.81 -24.11
C GLY A 473 19.32 20.44 -22.80
N CYS A 474 20.61 20.78 -22.64
CA CYS A 474 21.30 20.60 -21.36
C CYS A 474 20.63 21.36 -20.22
N ILE A 475 20.27 22.62 -20.44
CA ILE A 475 19.58 23.46 -19.45
C ILE A 475 18.23 22.82 -19.06
N ALA A 476 17.44 22.36 -20.05
CA ALA A 476 16.19 21.65 -19.79
C ALA A 476 16.40 20.34 -19.00
N SER A 477 17.47 19.59 -19.28
CA SER A 477 17.79 18.38 -18.53
C SER A 477 18.17 18.69 -17.08
N GLN A 478 18.99 19.72 -16.85
CA GLN A 478 19.32 20.19 -15.50
C GLN A 478 18.06 20.61 -14.73
N VAL A 479 17.16 21.36 -15.35
CA VAL A 479 15.89 21.77 -14.71
C VAL A 479 15.05 20.56 -14.32
N VAL A 480 14.87 19.56 -15.19
CA VAL A 480 14.14 18.32 -14.86
C VAL A 480 14.83 17.54 -13.74
N LEU A 481 16.17 17.46 -13.74
CA LEU A 481 16.96 16.79 -12.71
C LEU A 481 16.82 17.49 -11.36
N TYR A 482 16.93 18.82 -11.30
CA TYR A 482 16.74 19.58 -10.06
C TYR A 482 15.30 19.54 -9.55
N VAL A 483 14.29 19.63 -10.42
CA VAL A 483 12.88 19.53 -10.02
C VAL A 483 12.56 18.14 -9.46
N SER A 484 13.03 17.07 -10.12
CA SER A 484 12.84 15.70 -9.62
C SER A 484 13.63 15.41 -8.35
N LEU A 485 14.85 15.94 -8.21
CA LEU A 485 15.64 15.89 -6.97
C LEU A 485 14.90 16.55 -5.80
N ILE A 486 14.47 17.81 -5.97
CA ILE A 486 13.74 18.58 -4.95
C ILE A 486 12.46 17.83 -4.55
N PHE A 487 11.75 17.26 -5.52
CA PHE A 487 10.54 16.49 -5.29
C PHE A 487 10.78 15.21 -4.45
N ILE A 488 11.78 14.40 -4.83
CA ILE A 488 12.14 13.17 -4.11
C ILE A 488 12.60 13.51 -2.68
N VAL A 489 13.50 14.49 -2.53
CA VAL A 489 13.99 14.94 -1.22
C VAL A 489 12.83 15.45 -0.35
N SER A 490 11.89 16.20 -0.92
CA SER A 490 10.71 16.68 -0.19
C SER A 490 9.85 15.54 0.35
N ILE A 491 9.57 14.50 -0.45
CA ILE A 491 8.80 13.33 0.02
C ILE A 491 9.52 12.61 1.16
N VAL A 492 10.83 12.38 1.05
CA VAL A 492 11.62 11.70 2.08
C VAL A 492 11.66 12.52 3.38
N LEU A 493 11.89 13.83 3.29
CA LEU A 493 11.87 14.75 4.43
C LEU A 493 10.49 14.82 5.08
N ILE A 494 9.40 14.88 4.30
CA ILE A 494 8.03 14.90 4.84
C ILE A 494 7.72 13.61 5.60
N LYS A 495 8.08 12.43 5.07
CA LYS A 495 7.91 11.16 5.80
C LYS A 495 8.70 11.15 7.11
N PHE A 496 9.95 11.61 7.08
CA PHE A 496 10.81 11.72 8.26
C PHE A 496 10.23 12.68 9.32
N PHE A 497 9.87 13.92 8.95
CA PHE A 497 9.34 14.90 9.89
C PHE A 497 7.96 14.53 10.44
N LEU A 498 7.09 13.90 9.64
CA LEU A 498 5.80 13.42 10.12
C LEU A 498 5.94 12.20 11.05
N ALA A 499 6.90 11.31 10.81
CA ALA A 499 7.22 10.23 11.74
C ALA A 499 7.78 10.74 13.08
N LEU A 500 8.64 11.77 13.07
CA LEU A 500 9.09 12.45 14.30
C LEU A 500 7.93 13.17 15.01
N PHE A 501 7.07 13.87 14.27
CA PHE A 501 5.88 14.52 14.82
C PHE A 501 4.92 13.51 15.47
N PHE A 502 4.71 12.36 14.81
CA PHE A 502 3.98 11.24 15.40
C PHE A 502 4.62 10.77 16.70
N GLY A 503 5.92 10.48 16.67
CA GLY A 503 6.70 10.02 17.81
C GLY A 503 6.62 10.95 19.02
N TRP A 504 6.80 12.26 18.81
CA TRP A 504 6.86 13.25 19.90
C TRP A 504 5.50 13.77 20.37
N PHE A 505 4.53 14.02 19.47
CA PHE A 505 3.30 14.76 19.81
C PHE A 505 2.01 13.94 19.74
N LEU A 506 2.02 12.79 19.07
CA LEU A 506 0.82 11.97 18.85
C LEU A 506 0.86 10.65 19.63
N SER A 507 2.00 9.97 19.61
CA SER A 507 2.16 8.61 20.15
C SER A 507 1.69 8.49 21.60
N TRP A 508 2.09 9.40 22.49
CA TRP A 508 1.74 9.30 23.91
C TRP A 508 0.24 9.52 24.20
N LYS A 509 -0.52 10.11 23.26
CA LYS A 509 -1.96 10.36 23.41
C LYS A 509 -2.80 9.09 23.22
N LEU A 510 -2.20 8.06 22.61
CA LEU A 510 -2.80 6.74 22.38
C LEU A 510 -2.69 5.83 23.63
N SER A 511 -1.67 6.07 24.46
CA SER A 511 -1.30 5.28 25.65
C SER A 511 -2.27 5.39 26.82
N ALA A 512 -2.46 4.32 27.60
CA ALA A 512 -3.16 4.36 28.89
C ALA A 512 -2.54 5.41 29.85
N VAL A 513 -3.35 6.01 30.73
CA VAL A 513 -2.98 7.24 31.48
C VAL A 513 -1.81 7.06 32.45
N ARG A 514 -1.54 5.83 32.90
CA ARG A 514 -0.51 5.53 33.93
C ARG A 514 0.92 5.93 33.56
N SER A 515 1.29 6.00 32.27
CA SER A 515 2.67 6.25 31.84
C SER A 515 3.05 7.75 31.81
N ALA A 516 2.79 8.48 32.91
CA ALA A 516 2.82 9.94 32.91
C ALA A 516 4.23 10.57 33.03
N SER A 517 5.13 10.03 33.88
CA SER A 517 6.50 10.56 34.02
C SER A 517 7.37 10.27 32.79
N GLN A 518 8.42 11.07 32.58
CA GLN A 518 9.46 10.76 31.59
C GLN A 518 10.40 9.66 32.09
N GLU A 519 10.62 9.56 33.40
CA GLU A 519 11.50 8.56 34.01
C GLU A 519 10.89 7.15 33.88
N ASP A 520 9.59 7.00 34.18
CA ASP A 520 8.82 5.78 33.95
C ASP A 520 8.92 5.30 32.50
N LYS A 521 8.83 6.22 31.52
CA LYS A 521 8.93 5.89 30.09
C LYS A 521 10.32 5.41 29.68
N LYS A 522 11.38 5.94 30.30
CA LYS A 522 12.75 5.46 30.09
C LYS A 522 12.92 4.05 30.69
N LYS A 523 12.54 3.88 31.96
CA LYS A 523 12.63 2.60 32.68
C LYS A 523 11.85 1.49 31.95
N ARG A 524 10.59 1.74 31.60
CA ARG A 524 9.74 0.83 30.81
C ARG A 524 10.36 0.45 29.47
N ARG A 525 11.03 1.39 28.77
CA ARG A 525 11.71 1.09 27.51
C ARG A 525 12.91 0.16 27.72
N GLU A 526 13.68 0.36 28.79
CA GLU A 526 14.82 -0.49 29.15
C GLU A 526 14.36 -1.90 29.57
N GLU A 527 13.26 -2.00 30.32
CA GLU A 527 12.60 -3.27 30.67
C GLU A 527 12.12 -4.05 29.44
N ILE A 528 11.41 -3.39 28.52
CA ILE A 528 10.94 -3.99 27.26
C ILE A 528 12.11 -4.42 26.37
N GLU A 529 13.19 -3.63 26.31
CA GLU A 529 14.36 -3.98 25.48
C GLU A 529 15.14 -5.16 26.07
N ALA A 530 15.27 -5.23 27.40
CA ALA A 530 15.85 -6.39 28.09
C ALA A 530 14.99 -7.66 27.89
N TRP A 531 13.67 -7.55 27.99
CA TRP A 531 12.72 -8.63 27.68
C TRP A 531 12.70 -9.01 26.18
N SER A 532 13.06 -8.10 25.28
CA SER A 532 13.16 -8.36 23.83
C SER A 532 14.53 -8.91 23.42
N ASN A 533 15.58 -8.71 24.21
CA ASN A 533 16.92 -9.26 23.96
C ASN A 533 17.06 -10.70 24.46
N ASP A 534 16.25 -11.11 25.43
CA ASP A 534 16.24 -12.46 26.01
C ASP A 534 14.95 -13.20 25.59
N PRO A 535 15.04 -14.28 24.79
CA PRO A 535 13.88 -15.07 24.42
C PRO A 535 13.17 -15.72 25.62
N GLN A 536 13.91 -16.17 26.63
CA GLN A 536 13.39 -16.95 27.75
C GLN A 536 12.92 -16.10 28.94
N ARG A 537 13.43 -14.87 29.10
CA ARG A 537 13.02 -13.95 30.17
C ARG A 537 11.49 -13.74 30.16
N PRO A 538 10.78 -14.10 31.24
CA PRO A 538 9.38 -13.74 31.38
C PRO A 538 9.27 -12.21 31.47
N ALA A 539 8.13 -11.67 31.03
CA ALA A 539 7.88 -10.26 31.26
C ALA A 539 7.75 -10.02 32.77
N GLN A 540 8.44 -9.01 33.30
CA GLN A 540 8.33 -8.68 34.72
C GLN A 540 6.97 -8.04 34.97
N PHE A 541 6.21 -8.62 35.89
CA PHE A 541 4.99 -8.04 36.41
C PHE A 541 5.33 -6.72 37.12
N PRO A 542 4.75 -5.58 36.73
CA PRO A 542 4.88 -4.38 37.53
C PRO A 542 4.25 -4.65 38.90
N GLU A 543 4.98 -4.40 39.99
CA GLU A 543 4.43 -4.57 41.34
C GLU A 543 3.09 -3.82 41.46
N LYS A 544 2.06 -4.48 41.99
CA LYS A 544 0.82 -3.79 42.39
C LYS A 544 1.24 -2.69 43.37
N PRO A 545 1.08 -1.40 43.05
CA PRO A 545 1.70 -0.34 43.84
C PRO A 545 1.14 -0.39 45.25
N LYS A 546 2.01 -0.63 46.23
CA LYS A 546 1.67 -0.62 47.66
C LYS A 546 1.00 0.72 47.95
N ARG A 547 -0.31 0.70 48.29
CA ARG A 547 -1.06 1.91 48.63
C ARG A 547 -0.54 2.47 49.96
N ALA A 548 0.49 3.31 49.88
CA ALA A 548 0.96 4.15 50.97
C ALA A 548 -0.04 5.30 51.24
N SER A 549 -1.29 4.94 51.52
CA SER A 549 -2.38 5.84 51.90
C SER A 549 -2.81 5.47 53.31
N PHE A 550 -2.33 6.20 54.31
CA PHE A 550 -2.58 5.96 55.74
C PHE A 550 -4.04 6.23 56.18
N LEU A 551 -4.92 6.56 55.22
CA LEU A 551 -6.34 6.79 55.42
C LEU A 551 -7.14 6.06 54.32
N PRO A 552 -8.30 5.45 54.64
CA PRO A 552 -9.09 4.71 53.67
C PRO A 552 -9.80 5.65 52.68
N ALA A 553 -9.35 5.64 51.42
CA ALA A 553 -9.92 6.43 50.33
C ALA A 553 -11.26 5.88 49.79
N THR A 554 -12.17 5.49 50.69
CA THR A 554 -13.53 5.01 50.39
C THR A 554 -14.57 5.88 51.09
N SER A 555 -14.46 7.20 50.92
CA SER A 555 -15.55 8.12 51.24
C SER A 555 -16.70 7.92 50.26
N ARG A 556 -17.90 7.67 50.79
CA ARG A 556 -19.16 7.49 50.04
C ARG A 556 -19.62 8.76 49.31
N PHE A 557 -18.88 9.87 49.45
CA PHE A 557 -19.18 11.19 48.89
C PHE A 557 -18.10 11.73 47.94
N THR A 558 -17.00 11.01 47.71
CA THR A 558 -15.99 11.45 46.72
C THR A 558 -16.49 11.18 45.31
N GLN A 559 -17.28 12.12 44.75
CA GLN A 559 -17.50 12.16 43.31
C GLN A 559 -16.13 12.28 42.63
N GLY A 560 -15.78 11.28 41.80
CA GLY A 560 -14.60 11.37 40.95
C GLY A 560 -14.71 12.62 40.06
N THR A 561 -13.58 13.33 39.87
CA THR A 561 -13.55 14.58 39.11
C THR A 561 -14.21 14.39 37.74
N GLY A 562 -15.39 14.98 37.56
CA GLY A 562 -16.22 14.74 36.39
C GLY A 562 -15.51 15.11 35.07
N PRO A 563 -15.94 14.54 33.94
CA PRO A 563 -15.31 14.81 32.64
C PRO A 563 -15.30 16.32 32.37
N ALA A 564 -14.15 16.83 31.93
CA ALA A 564 -13.97 18.25 31.66
C ALA A 564 -15.07 18.75 30.71
N LYS A 565 -15.79 19.80 31.12
CA LYS A 565 -16.99 20.32 30.44
C LYS A 565 -16.73 20.48 28.94
N GLY A 566 -17.45 19.72 28.12
CA GLY A 566 -17.42 19.82 26.65
C GLY A 566 -16.91 18.59 25.89
N LYS A 567 -16.51 17.50 26.55
CA LYS A 567 -16.26 16.21 25.87
C LYS A 567 -17.26 15.13 26.30
N PRO A 568 -17.82 14.33 25.37
CA PRO A 568 -18.63 13.17 25.73
C PRO A 568 -17.75 12.10 26.37
N SER A 569 -18.26 11.44 27.41
CA SER A 569 -17.62 10.25 27.99
C SER A 569 -17.63 9.09 26.98
N PRO A 570 -16.58 8.25 26.92
CA PRO A 570 -16.61 7.02 26.12
C PRO A 570 -17.78 6.11 26.53
N THR A 571 -18.55 5.62 25.54
CA THR A 571 -19.68 4.72 25.76
C THR A 571 -19.34 3.30 25.34
N THR A 572 -19.36 2.36 26.28
CA THR A 572 -19.26 0.91 26.03
C THR A 572 -20.61 0.25 26.32
N MET A 573 -20.86 -0.94 25.77
CA MET A 573 -22.09 -1.69 26.00
C MET A 573 -22.38 -1.91 27.49
N GLY A 574 -21.35 -2.25 28.29
CA GLY A 574 -21.47 -2.44 29.74
C GLY A 574 -21.84 -1.17 30.51
N SER A 575 -21.44 0.00 30.01
CA SER A 575 -21.88 1.29 30.57
C SER A 575 -23.32 1.68 30.17
N GLN A 576 -23.80 1.18 29.03
CA GLN A 576 -25.15 1.46 28.54
C GLN A 576 -26.20 0.56 29.23
N SER A 577 -25.92 -0.73 29.44
CA SER A 577 -26.83 -1.64 30.15
C SER A 577 -27.08 -1.20 31.59
N SER A 578 -26.03 -0.80 32.31
CA SER A 578 -26.12 -0.41 33.72
C SER A 578 -26.89 0.90 33.96
N SER A 579 -26.84 1.84 33.00
CA SER A 579 -27.62 3.09 33.07
C SER A 579 -29.15 2.87 33.05
N ARG A 580 -29.61 1.65 32.74
CA ARG A 580 -31.03 1.27 32.69
C ARG A 580 -31.55 0.68 34.01
N ALA A 581 -30.69 0.44 35.00
CA ALA A 581 -31.05 -0.17 36.29
C ALA A 581 -31.56 0.85 37.34
N LEU A 582 -31.76 2.11 36.98
CA LEU A 582 -32.23 3.17 37.89
C LEU A 582 -33.75 3.22 38.03
N LEU A 583 -34.33 2.14 38.56
CA LEU A 583 -35.52 2.21 39.40
C LEU A 583 -35.06 2.01 40.86
N PRO A 584 -35.45 2.88 41.81
CA PRO A 584 -34.95 2.78 43.18
C PRO A 584 -35.51 1.51 43.86
N PRO A 585 -34.67 0.60 44.37
CA PRO A 585 -35.16 -0.49 45.21
C PRO A 585 -35.67 0.09 46.53
N ASN A 586 -36.97 -0.07 46.81
CA ASN A 586 -37.52 0.28 48.12
C ASN A 586 -36.82 -0.55 49.20
N ALA A 587 -36.25 0.13 50.19
CA ALA A 587 -35.45 -0.51 51.22
C ALA A 587 -36.32 -1.34 52.18
N VAL A 588 -36.07 -2.65 52.24
CA VAL A 588 -36.57 -3.54 53.30
C VAL A 588 -35.37 -4.25 53.92
N TYR A 589 -34.71 -3.57 54.85
CA TYR A 589 -33.85 -4.21 55.85
C TYR A 589 -34.66 -4.26 57.15
N GLY A 590 -35.14 -5.45 57.50
CA GLY A 590 -35.93 -5.70 58.72
C GLY A 590 -35.56 -7.05 59.32
N ASN A 591 -35.27 -7.07 60.62
CA ASN A 591 -34.86 -8.29 61.32
C ASN A 591 -36.00 -9.30 61.44
N THR A 592 -35.74 -10.56 61.05
CA THR A 592 -36.19 -11.74 61.80
C THR A 592 -35.23 -12.91 61.61
N THR A 593 -34.81 -13.53 62.70
CA THR A 593 -34.17 -14.86 62.71
C THR A 593 -35.19 -15.96 62.42
N GLY A 594 -34.86 -16.94 61.57
CA GLY A 594 -35.73 -18.07 61.27
C GLY A 594 -35.01 -19.21 60.54
N SER A 595 -35.51 -20.44 60.69
CA SER A 595 -34.80 -21.67 60.31
C SER A 595 -35.53 -22.51 59.25
N ARG A 596 -34.75 -23.19 58.41
CA ARG A 596 -35.06 -24.42 57.63
C ARG A 596 -35.97 -24.35 56.39
N SER A 597 -35.65 -25.31 55.50
CA SER A 597 -36.53 -26.09 54.60
C SER A 597 -37.39 -25.38 53.54
N SER A 598 -36.86 -25.39 52.31
CA SER A 598 -37.48 -26.01 51.13
C SER A 598 -39.02 -26.08 51.03
N MET A 599 -39.57 -25.39 50.02
CA MET A 599 -40.65 -25.96 49.19
C MET A 599 -40.38 -25.69 47.71
N LEU A 600 -40.41 -26.75 46.91
CA LEU A 600 -40.58 -26.69 45.46
C LEU A 600 -42.09 -26.59 45.18
N GLY A 601 -42.53 -25.49 44.60
CA GLY A 601 -43.91 -25.28 44.18
C GLY A 601 -44.00 -25.19 42.66
N SER A 602 -44.46 -26.26 42.01
CA SER A 602 -44.71 -26.28 40.57
C SER A 602 -46.00 -25.52 40.23
N ASN A 603 -45.93 -24.56 39.31
CA ASN A 603 -46.85 -24.35 38.18
C ASN A 603 -46.57 -22.97 37.53
N LEU A 604 -46.45 -22.93 36.20
CA LEU A 604 -46.40 -21.68 35.45
C LEU A 604 -47.30 -21.78 34.21
N ASP A 605 -48.51 -21.22 34.31
CA ASP A 605 -49.48 -21.21 33.21
C ASP A 605 -48.99 -20.36 32.02
N VAL A 606 -48.84 -20.99 30.86
CA VAL A 606 -48.33 -20.38 29.62
C VAL A 606 -49.38 -19.47 28.93
N SER A 607 -50.55 -19.27 29.55
CA SER A 607 -51.78 -18.80 28.88
C SER A 607 -52.13 -17.31 29.01
N ARG A 608 -51.28 -16.47 29.66
CA ARG A 608 -51.68 -15.10 30.08
C ARG A 608 -50.83 -13.90 29.62
N LEU A 609 -49.86 -14.07 28.71
CA LEU A 609 -49.13 -12.91 28.12
C LEU A 609 -49.74 -12.40 26.81
N SER A 610 -50.89 -11.74 26.91
CA SER A 610 -51.52 -10.97 25.82
C SER A 610 -51.87 -9.54 26.26
N GLY A 611 -50.84 -8.74 26.55
CA GLY A 611 -50.95 -7.33 26.92
C GLY A 611 -49.84 -6.48 26.30
N HIS A 612 -50.16 -5.25 25.90
CA HIS A 612 -49.29 -4.38 25.09
C HIS A 612 -47.88 -4.17 25.65
N PHE A 613 -46.85 -4.48 24.84
CA PHE A 613 -45.51 -3.89 24.95
C PHE A 613 -44.99 -3.51 23.57
N ASN A 614 -44.65 -2.22 23.42
CA ASN A 614 -44.21 -1.63 22.16
C ASN A 614 -42.79 -1.04 22.30
N ASP A 615 -41.83 -1.90 22.64
CA ASP A 615 -40.40 -1.53 22.78
C ASP A 615 -39.52 -2.78 22.53
N ARG A 616 -38.92 -2.89 21.33
CA ARG A 616 -38.70 -4.22 20.70
C ARG A 616 -37.25 -4.71 20.52
N HIS A 617 -36.24 -4.05 21.10
CA HIS A 617 -34.81 -4.38 20.88
C HIS A 617 -34.01 -4.82 22.12
N SER A 618 -34.63 -5.07 23.27
CA SER A 618 -33.89 -5.42 24.50
C SER A 618 -34.55 -6.42 25.45
N ALA A 619 -35.71 -7.00 25.09
CA ALA A 619 -36.44 -7.96 25.92
C ALA A 619 -36.32 -9.42 25.41
N ILE A 620 -35.27 -9.71 24.61
CA ILE A 620 -35.08 -11.00 23.91
C ILE A 620 -34.36 -12.03 24.78
N PHE A 621 -33.65 -11.59 25.82
CA PHE A 621 -33.01 -12.44 26.83
C PHE A 621 -33.54 -12.05 28.21
N SER A 622 -34.54 -12.76 28.71
CA SER A 622 -34.75 -12.86 30.16
C SER A 622 -33.57 -13.63 30.78
N GLU A 623 -33.25 -13.37 32.04
CA GLU A 623 -32.20 -14.12 32.73
C GLU A 623 -32.49 -15.63 32.69
N PRO A 624 -31.54 -16.47 32.24
CA PRO A 624 -31.71 -17.92 32.33
C PRO A 624 -31.61 -18.35 33.80
N THR A 625 -32.27 -19.46 34.13
CA THR A 625 -32.04 -20.14 35.41
C THR A 625 -30.55 -20.47 35.56
N SER A 626 -30.04 -20.47 36.80
CA SER A 626 -28.61 -20.54 37.15
C SER A 626 -27.90 -21.87 36.82
N SER A 627 -28.43 -22.66 35.89
CA SER A 627 -28.01 -24.01 35.50
C SER A 627 -27.16 -24.05 34.21
N TYR A 628 -26.91 -22.91 33.56
CA TYR A 628 -26.22 -22.83 32.25
C TYR A 628 -24.82 -22.21 32.29
N ILE A 629 -24.44 -21.61 33.42
CA ILE A 629 -23.17 -20.89 33.60
C ILE A 629 -22.24 -21.76 34.44
N HIS A 630 -21.00 -21.94 34.01
CA HIS A 630 -20.02 -22.76 34.73
C HIS A 630 -19.65 -22.12 36.07
N GLU A 631 -19.58 -22.90 37.15
CA GLU A 631 -19.38 -22.38 38.51
C GLU A 631 -18.11 -21.51 38.64
N SER A 632 -17.02 -21.94 37.99
CA SER A 632 -15.73 -21.23 37.98
C SER A 632 -15.65 -19.97 37.10
N VAL A 633 -16.77 -19.42 36.62
CA VAL A 633 -16.79 -18.17 35.83
C VAL A 633 -16.21 -17.00 36.62
N VAL A 634 -15.36 -16.20 35.96
CA VAL A 634 -14.71 -15.03 36.58
C VAL A 634 -15.75 -13.92 36.80
N PRO A 635 -16.02 -13.47 38.05
CA PRO A 635 -17.04 -12.46 38.31
C PRO A 635 -16.75 -11.12 37.62
N GLN A 636 -17.83 -10.47 37.16
CA GLN A 636 -17.72 -9.17 36.49
C GLN A 636 -17.56 -8.03 37.52
N PRO A 637 -16.58 -7.13 37.35
CA PRO A 637 -16.47 -5.94 38.19
C PRO A 637 -17.64 -4.98 37.93
N PRO A 638 -17.98 -4.09 38.89
CA PRO A 638 -19.06 -3.12 38.71
C PRO A 638 -18.74 -2.15 37.56
N PRO A 639 -19.74 -1.62 36.83
CA PRO A 639 -19.55 -0.71 35.68
C PRO A 639 -18.75 0.58 35.97
N GLU A 640 -18.68 0.99 37.23
CA GLU A 640 -17.88 2.12 37.71
C GLU A 640 -16.37 1.81 37.82
N PHE A 641 -15.97 0.55 37.68
CA PHE A 641 -14.58 0.11 37.80
C PHE A 641 -13.76 0.49 36.56
N GLN A 642 -13.14 1.68 36.61
CA GLN A 642 -12.33 2.25 35.52
C GLN A 642 -10.86 2.40 35.93
N PRO A 643 -10.10 1.29 36.13
CA PRO A 643 -8.77 1.29 36.75
C PRO A 643 -7.69 2.11 36.02
N TRP A 644 -7.88 2.44 34.73
CA TRP A 644 -6.99 3.30 33.94
C TRP A 644 -7.67 4.59 33.43
N GLY A 645 -8.81 4.98 34.02
CA GLY A 645 -9.56 6.18 33.63
C GLY A 645 -10.36 6.05 32.32
N PHE A 646 -10.75 4.83 31.97
CA PHE A 646 -11.69 4.53 30.88
C PHE A 646 -12.54 3.29 31.22
N PRO A 647 -13.78 3.19 30.72
CA PRO A 647 -14.64 2.02 30.92
C PRO A 647 -14.08 0.78 30.23
N LEU A 648 -14.19 -0.38 30.89
CA LEU A 648 -13.74 -1.65 30.33
C LEU A 648 -14.61 -2.08 29.13
N VAL A 649 -13.99 -2.87 28.26
CA VAL A 649 -14.56 -3.47 27.04
C VAL A 649 -14.20 -4.94 26.95
N HIS A 650 -15.18 -5.79 26.61
CA HIS A 650 -14.95 -7.22 26.40
C HIS A 650 -14.16 -7.46 25.09
N THR A 651 -13.04 -8.18 25.22
CA THR A 651 -12.07 -8.45 24.15
C THR A 651 -11.98 -9.95 23.87
N ILE A 652 -12.01 -10.33 22.59
CA ILE A 652 -11.65 -11.69 22.15
C ILE A 652 -10.18 -11.67 21.74
N CYS A 653 -9.36 -12.52 22.34
CA CYS A 653 -7.97 -12.75 21.92
C CYS A 653 -7.95 -13.97 20.98
N LEU A 654 -8.07 -13.72 19.68
CA LEU A 654 -7.99 -14.75 18.64
C LEU A 654 -6.53 -15.18 18.42
N VAL A 655 -6.25 -16.47 18.58
CA VAL A 655 -5.00 -17.11 18.21
C VAL A 655 -5.27 -18.16 17.13
N THR A 656 -4.66 -18.00 15.95
CA THR A 656 -4.76 -18.99 14.88
C THR A 656 -3.52 -19.89 14.88
N ALA A 657 -3.72 -21.20 15.10
CA ALA A 657 -2.67 -22.21 15.14
C ALA A 657 -2.81 -23.21 13.98
N TYR A 658 -1.71 -23.84 13.57
CA TYR A 658 -1.66 -24.77 12.45
C TYR A 658 -0.63 -25.90 12.64
N SER A 659 0.63 -25.56 12.94
CA SER A 659 1.72 -26.52 13.08
C SER A 659 2.81 -26.02 14.03
N GLU A 660 2.45 -25.11 14.92
CA GLU A 660 3.30 -24.53 15.95
C GLU A 660 3.44 -25.52 17.12
N GLY A 661 4.66 -25.58 17.66
CA GLY A 661 5.01 -26.51 18.73
C GLY A 661 4.52 -26.08 20.12
N GLY A 662 4.44 -27.05 21.03
CA GLY A 662 3.87 -26.87 22.37
C GLY A 662 4.53 -25.73 23.16
N SER A 663 5.85 -25.57 23.02
CA SER A 663 6.61 -24.49 23.69
C SER A 663 6.25 -23.09 23.17
N GLY A 664 5.92 -22.95 21.89
CA GLY A 664 5.51 -21.68 21.28
C GLY A 664 4.08 -21.30 21.68
N LEU A 665 3.16 -22.25 21.55
CA LEU A 665 1.76 -22.12 22.00
C LEU A 665 1.68 -21.72 23.48
N ARG A 666 2.45 -22.41 24.34
CA ARG A 666 2.54 -22.14 25.77
C ARG A 666 2.96 -20.70 26.06
N ALA A 667 4.07 -20.25 25.44
CA ALA A 667 4.57 -18.88 25.61
C ALA A 667 3.58 -17.80 25.14
N THR A 668 2.88 -18.06 24.03
CA THR A 668 1.82 -17.18 23.51
C THR A 668 0.64 -17.09 24.49
N PHE A 669 0.07 -18.23 24.91
CA PHE A 669 -1.08 -18.24 25.82
C PHE A 669 -0.74 -17.71 27.21
N ASP A 670 0.41 -18.08 27.80
CA ASP A 670 0.90 -17.53 29.06
C ASP A 670 0.96 -15.98 28.99
N SER A 671 1.48 -15.43 27.90
CA SER A 671 1.60 -13.97 27.72
C SER A 671 0.26 -13.26 27.60
N ILE A 672 -0.72 -13.87 26.92
CA ILE A 672 -2.08 -13.31 26.78
C ILE A 672 -2.80 -13.38 28.13
N ALA A 673 -2.70 -14.51 28.84
CA ALA A 673 -3.31 -14.73 30.14
C ALA A 673 -2.78 -13.75 31.20
N THR A 674 -1.46 -13.52 31.22
CA THR A 674 -0.76 -12.66 32.18
C THR A 674 -0.81 -11.15 31.90
N THR A 675 -1.48 -10.71 30.82
CA THR A 675 -1.70 -9.28 30.57
C THR A 675 -2.41 -8.56 31.72
N GLU A 676 -2.08 -7.28 31.96
CA GLU A 676 -2.69 -6.44 33.02
C GLU A 676 -4.22 -6.34 32.93
N TYR A 677 -4.77 -6.53 31.73
CA TYR A 677 -6.18 -6.31 31.44
C TYR A 677 -7.07 -7.38 32.11
N PRO A 678 -8.24 -7.02 32.69
CA PRO A 678 -8.95 -7.91 33.62
C PRO A 678 -9.48 -9.18 32.96
N ASN A 679 -9.29 -10.32 33.63
CA ASN A 679 -9.65 -11.63 33.08
C ASN A 679 -11.16 -11.82 32.85
N SER A 680 -12.01 -11.07 33.54
CA SER A 680 -13.46 -11.01 33.29
C SER A 680 -13.83 -10.35 31.95
N HIS A 681 -12.90 -9.60 31.36
CA HIS A 681 -13.08 -8.83 30.12
C HIS A 681 -12.21 -9.32 28.95
N LYS A 682 -11.51 -10.45 29.09
CA LYS A 682 -10.77 -11.10 27.99
C LYS A 682 -11.07 -12.61 27.92
N VAL A 683 -11.21 -13.15 26.71
CA VAL A 683 -11.33 -14.59 26.45
C VAL A 683 -10.28 -15.00 25.43
N ILE A 684 -9.63 -16.15 25.63
CA ILE A 684 -8.72 -16.72 24.63
C ILE A 684 -9.57 -17.57 23.69
N LEU A 685 -9.54 -17.24 22.39
CA LEU A 685 -10.17 -18.03 21.34
C LEU A 685 -9.08 -18.61 20.44
N VAL A 686 -8.89 -19.92 20.51
CA VAL A 686 -7.92 -20.62 19.66
C VAL A 686 -8.64 -21.31 18.51
N VAL A 687 -8.14 -21.13 17.29
CA VAL A 687 -8.64 -21.86 16.10
C VAL A 687 -7.50 -22.64 15.48
N CYS A 688 -7.55 -23.97 15.60
CA CYS A 688 -6.58 -24.88 14.99
C CYS A 688 -7.02 -25.25 13.57
N ASP A 689 -6.19 -24.91 12.59
CA ASP A 689 -6.46 -25.03 11.16
C ASP A 689 -6.16 -26.44 10.60
N GLY A 690 -6.86 -27.42 11.15
CA GLY A 690 -6.72 -28.84 10.81
C GLY A 690 -6.00 -29.66 11.87
N ILE A 691 -6.03 -30.98 11.70
CA ILE A 691 -5.27 -31.93 12.55
C ILE A 691 -3.90 -32.13 11.90
N VAL A 692 -2.89 -31.41 12.39
CA VAL A 692 -1.53 -31.38 11.83
C VAL A 692 -0.49 -31.42 12.94
N THR A 693 0.59 -32.17 12.71
CA THR A 693 1.75 -32.29 13.61
C THR A 693 2.91 -31.41 13.13
N GLY A 694 3.55 -30.71 14.07
CA GLY A 694 4.74 -29.90 13.80
C GLY A 694 5.96 -30.73 13.40
N ALA A 695 6.88 -30.16 12.61
CA ALA A 695 8.12 -30.85 12.24
C ALA A 695 9.10 -30.91 13.43
N GLY A 696 9.01 -31.99 14.21
CA GLY A 696 9.80 -32.21 15.43
C GLY A 696 8.97 -32.26 16.72
N GLU A 697 7.64 -32.24 16.62
CA GLU A 697 6.71 -32.45 17.74
C GLU A 697 6.10 -33.86 17.64
N ASP A 698 5.87 -34.53 18.77
CA ASP A 698 5.30 -35.88 18.80
C ASP A 698 3.75 -35.89 18.74
N ALA A 699 3.10 -34.83 19.22
CA ALA A 699 1.65 -34.67 19.26
C ALA A 699 1.16 -33.60 18.25
N PRO A 700 -0.08 -33.72 17.71
CA PRO A 700 -0.61 -32.73 16.79
C PRO A 700 -1.00 -31.44 17.52
N THR A 701 -0.92 -30.31 16.82
CA THR A 701 -1.16 -28.96 17.37
C THR A 701 -2.50 -28.79 18.11
N PRO A 702 -3.63 -29.42 17.72
CA PRO A 702 -4.87 -29.37 18.49
C PRO A 702 -4.79 -30.07 19.86
N ASP A 703 -4.11 -31.21 19.95
CA ASP A 703 -4.02 -31.99 21.19
C ASP A 703 -3.10 -31.28 22.19
N LEU A 704 -1.99 -30.71 21.70
CA LEU A 704 -1.15 -29.78 22.46
C LEU A 704 -1.94 -28.58 23.00
N CYS A 705 -2.97 -28.09 22.28
CA CYS A 705 -3.85 -27.03 22.77
C CYS A 705 -4.85 -27.53 23.82
N LEU A 706 -5.34 -28.77 23.71
CA LEU A 706 -6.23 -29.41 24.69
C LEU A 706 -5.52 -29.66 26.02
N GLU A 707 -4.24 -30.02 25.99
CA GLU A 707 -3.36 -30.13 27.18
C GLU A 707 -3.10 -28.78 27.87
N MET A 708 -3.52 -27.65 27.28
CA MET A 708 -3.46 -26.32 27.90
C MET A 708 -4.81 -25.87 28.48
N MET A 709 -5.79 -26.78 28.58
CA MET A 709 -7.14 -26.50 29.08
C MET A 709 -7.53 -27.42 30.23
N LYS A 710 -8.33 -26.88 31.15
CA LYS A 710 -8.98 -27.62 32.24
C LYS A 710 -10.38 -27.07 32.50
N ASP A 711 -11.09 -27.70 33.43
CA ASP A 711 -12.43 -27.30 33.89
C ASP A 711 -13.38 -27.10 32.69
N PHE A 712 -13.51 -28.16 31.88
CA PHE A 712 -14.27 -28.17 30.64
C PHE A 712 -15.79 -28.24 30.89
N VAL A 713 -16.58 -27.47 30.13
CA VAL A 713 -18.05 -27.52 30.16
C VAL A 713 -18.59 -28.86 29.65
N THR A 714 -17.93 -29.44 28.63
CA THR A 714 -18.21 -30.77 28.10
C THR A 714 -16.91 -31.59 28.14
N PRO A 715 -16.89 -32.79 28.74
CA PRO A 715 -15.69 -33.64 28.79
C PRO A 715 -15.09 -33.86 27.38
N PRO A 716 -13.77 -33.71 27.16
CA PRO A 716 -13.18 -33.73 25.80
C PRO A 716 -13.48 -34.98 24.96
N LYS A 717 -13.77 -36.13 25.60
CA LYS A 717 -14.17 -37.40 24.94
C LYS A 717 -15.62 -37.41 24.44
N GLN A 718 -16.45 -36.47 24.88
CA GLN A 718 -17.87 -36.32 24.51
C GLN A 718 -18.10 -35.18 23.50
N VAL A 719 -17.03 -34.49 23.06
CA VAL A 719 -17.14 -33.38 22.09
C VAL A 719 -17.28 -33.92 20.66
N GLU A 720 -18.50 -33.75 20.14
CA GLU A 720 -18.89 -34.02 18.75
C GLU A 720 -18.27 -33.03 17.76
N ALA A 721 -18.32 -33.35 16.47
CA ALA A 721 -17.82 -32.50 15.39
C ALA A 721 -19.01 -31.93 14.59
N PHE A 722 -19.06 -30.62 14.46
CA PHE A 722 -20.19 -29.89 13.86
C PHE A 722 -19.86 -29.37 12.48
N SER A 723 -20.84 -29.43 11.57
CA SER A 723 -20.67 -29.04 10.16
C SER A 723 -20.68 -27.52 9.96
N TYR A 724 -19.80 -27.03 9.09
CA TYR A 724 -19.79 -25.63 8.67
C TYR A 724 -19.38 -25.44 7.20
N VAL A 725 -19.65 -24.25 6.66
CA VAL A 725 -19.28 -23.84 5.30
C VAL A 725 -17.89 -23.21 5.32
N ALA A 726 -16.93 -23.80 4.61
CA ALA A 726 -15.53 -23.36 4.58
C ALA A 726 -15.14 -22.63 3.28
N ILE A 727 -14.03 -21.88 3.37
CA ILE A 727 -13.33 -21.21 2.26
C ILE A 727 -12.61 -22.26 1.40
N ALA A 728 -13.33 -22.84 0.43
CA ALA A 728 -12.81 -23.87 -0.46
C ALA A 728 -13.57 -23.96 -1.80
N VAL A 729 -13.19 -24.94 -2.62
CA VAL A 729 -13.83 -25.33 -3.88
C VAL A 729 -14.20 -26.82 -3.81
N GLY A 730 -15.18 -27.26 -4.59
CA GLY A 730 -15.64 -28.66 -4.64
C GLY A 730 -16.14 -29.21 -3.29
N ARG A 731 -15.94 -30.51 -3.04
CA ARG A 731 -16.37 -31.19 -1.79
C ARG A 731 -15.86 -30.49 -0.54
N LYS A 732 -14.65 -29.92 -0.60
CA LYS A 732 -13.93 -29.33 0.53
C LYS A 732 -14.60 -28.07 1.12
N ARG A 733 -15.66 -27.55 0.48
CA ARG A 733 -16.53 -26.51 1.05
C ARG A 733 -17.33 -26.97 2.25
N HIS A 734 -17.62 -28.27 2.37
CA HIS A 734 -18.08 -28.86 3.63
C HIS A 734 -16.85 -29.16 4.47
N ASN A 735 -16.82 -28.62 5.69
CA ASN A 735 -15.81 -28.94 6.70
C ASN A 735 -16.51 -29.17 8.04
N MET A 736 -15.83 -29.82 8.98
CA MET A 736 -16.35 -30.04 10.33
C MET A 736 -15.32 -29.58 11.36
N ALA A 737 -15.79 -29.10 12.50
CA ALA A 737 -14.95 -28.67 13.60
C ALA A 737 -15.55 -29.03 14.97
N LYS A 738 -14.68 -29.29 15.94
CA LYS A 738 -15.01 -29.55 17.34
C LYS A 738 -14.86 -28.27 18.17
N VAL A 739 -15.73 -28.07 19.15
CA VAL A 739 -15.68 -26.90 20.06
C VAL A 739 -15.45 -27.38 21.49
N TYR A 740 -14.36 -26.92 22.08
CA TYR A 740 -14.00 -27.17 23.48
C TYR A 740 -14.09 -25.87 24.26
N ALA A 741 -14.88 -25.86 25.33
CA ALA A 741 -15.08 -24.71 26.21
C ALA A 741 -14.59 -25.05 27.62
N GLY A 742 -13.71 -24.22 28.18
CA GLY A 742 -13.18 -24.39 29.54
C GLY A 742 -12.32 -23.21 29.95
N PHE A 743 -11.27 -23.48 30.73
CA PHE A 743 -10.35 -22.46 31.22
C PHE A 743 -8.91 -22.83 30.90
N TYR A 744 -8.06 -21.82 30.71
CA TYR A 744 -6.63 -22.01 30.50
C TYR A 744 -5.98 -22.66 31.72
N ASP A 745 -5.17 -23.70 31.50
CA ASP A 745 -4.26 -24.23 32.51
C ASP A 745 -2.82 -23.87 32.20
N TYR A 746 -2.10 -23.38 33.20
CA TYR A 746 -0.68 -23.02 33.14
C TYR A 746 0.24 -24.26 33.17
N GLY A 747 -0.25 -25.39 33.69
CA GLY A 747 0.53 -26.61 33.95
C GLY A 747 1.36 -26.54 35.24
N GLN A 748 1.89 -27.69 35.67
CA GLN A 748 2.65 -27.79 36.92
C GLN A 748 4.03 -27.10 36.82
N ASP A 749 4.73 -27.29 35.70
CA ASP A 749 6.06 -26.73 35.42
C ASP A 749 6.03 -25.33 34.79
N SER A 750 4.96 -24.55 35.06
CA SER A 750 4.80 -23.23 34.44
C SER A 750 5.90 -22.25 34.86
N LYS A 751 6.41 -21.49 33.89
CA LYS A 751 7.32 -20.36 34.13
C LYS A 751 6.61 -19.13 34.71
N VAL A 752 5.28 -19.14 34.80
CA VAL A 752 4.48 -18.05 35.40
C VAL A 752 4.41 -18.24 36.91
N PRO A 753 4.83 -17.26 37.75
CA PRO A 753 4.72 -17.35 39.20
C PRO A 753 3.27 -17.58 39.65
N LYS A 754 3.05 -18.43 40.66
CA LYS A 754 1.71 -18.84 41.12
C LYS A 754 0.80 -17.65 41.50
N GLU A 755 1.36 -16.57 42.04
CA GLU A 755 0.64 -15.31 42.33
C GLU A 755 0.03 -14.61 41.10
N SER A 756 0.58 -14.89 39.92
CA SER A 756 0.17 -14.33 38.63
C SER A 756 -0.66 -15.30 37.78
N GLN A 757 -0.81 -16.56 38.21
CA GLN A 757 -1.64 -17.56 37.56
C GLN A 757 -3.13 -17.30 37.85
N GLN A 758 -3.73 -16.41 37.07
CA GLN A 758 -5.14 -16.05 37.20
C GLN A 758 -5.99 -16.85 36.21
N ARG A 759 -7.17 -17.31 36.63
CA ARG A 759 -8.12 -18.05 35.77
C ARG A 759 -8.52 -17.19 34.56
N VAL A 760 -8.45 -17.75 33.35
CA VAL A 760 -8.84 -17.12 32.08
C VAL A 760 -9.76 -18.08 31.31
N PRO A 761 -10.92 -17.63 30.81
CA PRO A 761 -11.78 -18.46 29.97
C PRO A 761 -11.15 -18.71 28.60
N MET A 762 -11.27 -19.93 28.09
CA MET A 762 -10.68 -20.38 26.84
C MET A 762 -11.66 -21.20 26.02
N LEU A 763 -11.85 -20.81 24.75
CA LEU A 763 -12.57 -21.57 23.73
C LEU A 763 -11.56 -22.05 22.68
N LEU A 764 -11.58 -23.34 22.38
CA LEU A 764 -10.74 -23.97 21.37
C LEU A 764 -11.61 -24.60 20.28
N VAL A 765 -11.43 -24.14 19.04
CA VAL A 765 -12.12 -24.66 17.85
C VAL A 765 -11.11 -25.45 17.02
N VAL A 766 -11.34 -26.75 16.86
CA VAL A 766 -10.45 -27.66 16.13
C VAL A 766 -11.12 -28.08 14.84
N LYS A 767 -10.63 -27.62 13.68
CA LYS A 767 -11.09 -28.15 12.39
C LYS A 767 -10.58 -29.59 12.23
N CYS A 768 -11.47 -30.53 11.93
CA CYS A 768 -11.12 -31.95 11.83
C CYS A 768 -11.31 -32.54 10.43
N GLY A 769 -11.98 -31.83 9.53
CA GLY A 769 -12.40 -32.40 8.25
C GLY A 769 -13.68 -33.22 8.38
N THR A 770 -14.30 -33.51 7.24
CA THR A 770 -15.34 -34.54 7.13
C THR A 770 -14.74 -35.93 7.37
N GLU A 771 -15.56 -36.95 7.64
CA GLU A 771 -15.10 -38.33 7.86
C GLU A 771 -14.21 -38.86 6.72
N SER A 772 -14.54 -38.51 5.46
CA SER A 772 -13.71 -38.83 4.29
C SER A 772 -12.34 -38.13 4.29
N GLU A 773 -12.23 -36.93 4.86
CA GLU A 773 -10.97 -36.18 4.92
C GLU A 773 -10.03 -36.64 6.05
N GLN A 774 -10.49 -37.45 7.01
CA GLN A 774 -9.63 -37.96 8.10
C GLN A 774 -8.51 -38.89 7.59
N THR A 775 -8.61 -39.39 6.36
CA THR A 775 -7.55 -40.17 5.69
C THR A 775 -6.61 -39.31 4.83
N GLU A 776 -6.91 -38.02 4.63
CA GLU A 776 -6.01 -37.10 3.92
C GLU A 776 -4.87 -36.63 4.83
N LYS A 777 -3.75 -36.16 4.24
CA LYS A 777 -2.55 -35.77 4.99
C LYS A 777 -2.70 -34.56 5.92
N LYS A 778 -3.77 -33.76 5.76
CA LYS A 778 -4.02 -32.49 6.48
C LYS A 778 -5.53 -32.29 6.71
N PRO A 779 -6.20 -33.16 7.49
CA PRO A 779 -7.66 -33.14 7.65
C PRO A 779 -8.15 -31.78 8.16
N GLY A 780 -9.17 -31.21 7.51
CA GLY A 780 -9.82 -29.97 7.94
C GLY A 780 -9.06 -28.65 7.74
N ASN A 781 -7.80 -28.68 7.28
CA ASN A 781 -7.02 -27.50 6.94
C ASN A 781 -7.69 -26.71 5.81
N ARG A 782 -7.87 -25.39 6.00
CA ARG A 782 -8.42 -24.44 5.02
C ARG A 782 -7.72 -23.07 4.98
N GLY A 783 -6.64 -22.88 5.74
CA GLY A 783 -5.85 -21.66 5.82
C GLY A 783 -6.31 -20.69 6.93
N LYS A 784 -5.38 -19.83 7.37
CA LYS A 784 -5.61 -18.78 8.39
C LYS A 784 -6.79 -17.85 8.05
N ARG A 785 -7.04 -17.56 6.76
CA ARG A 785 -8.21 -16.79 6.30
C ARG A 785 -9.54 -17.45 6.67
N ASP A 786 -9.65 -18.77 6.55
CA ASP A 786 -10.83 -19.54 6.98
C ASP A 786 -10.98 -19.51 8.50
N SER A 787 -9.87 -19.65 9.24
CA SER A 787 -9.88 -19.55 10.71
C SER A 787 -10.33 -18.18 11.22
N GLN A 788 -9.98 -17.09 10.53
CA GLN A 788 -10.49 -15.76 10.83
C GLN A 788 -11.97 -15.61 10.44
N ILE A 789 -12.40 -16.15 9.29
CA ILE A 789 -13.80 -16.10 8.85
C ILE A 789 -14.74 -16.87 9.79
N VAL A 790 -14.33 -17.99 10.40
CA VAL A 790 -15.14 -18.69 11.42
C VAL A 790 -15.53 -17.76 12.58
N LEU A 791 -14.64 -16.86 13.02
CA LEU A 791 -14.98 -15.84 14.01
C LEU A 791 -15.85 -14.71 13.43
N MET A 792 -15.55 -14.27 12.20
CA MET A 792 -16.25 -13.13 11.58
C MET A 792 -17.70 -13.47 11.18
N SER A 793 -17.97 -14.67 10.66
CA SER A 793 -19.34 -15.14 10.35
C SER A 793 -20.16 -15.36 11.62
N PHE A 794 -19.55 -15.96 12.64
CA PHE A 794 -20.14 -16.12 13.97
C PHE A 794 -20.59 -14.77 14.55
N LEU A 795 -19.68 -13.78 14.59
CA LEU A 795 -19.98 -12.45 15.11
C LEU A 795 -21.03 -11.71 14.26
N GLN A 796 -21.02 -11.86 12.94
CA GLN A 796 -22.07 -11.32 12.06
C GLN A 796 -23.43 -11.91 12.44
N ARG A 797 -23.55 -13.25 12.42
CA ARG A 797 -24.82 -13.94 12.61
C ARG A 797 -25.44 -13.68 13.99
N VAL A 798 -24.59 -13.58 15.02
CA VAL A 798 -24.98 -13.15 16.38
C VAL A 798 -25.50 -11.71 16.41
N MET A 799 -24.91 -10.77 15.67
CA MET A 799 -25.35 -9.37 15.68
C MET A 799 -26.58 -9.07 14.82
N PHE A 800 -26.89 -9.91 13.83
CA PHE A 800 -28.05 -9.73 12.93
C PHE A 800 -29.24 -10.69 13.20
N ASP A 801 -29.14 -11.59 14.19
CA ASP A 801 -30.11 -12.69 14.44
C ASP A 801 -30.33 -13.55 13.17
N GLU A 802 -29.26 -13.81 12.42
CA GLU A 802 -29.29 -14.64 11.21
C GLU A 802 -29.33 -16.14 11.54
N ARG A 803 -29.50 -16.97 10.51
CA ARG A 803 -29.33 -18.42 10.65
C ARG A 803 -27.85 -18.74 10.85
N MET A 804 -27.54 -19.52 11.87
CA MET A 804 -26.20 -19.99 12.25
C MET A 804 -26.06 -21.49 11.99
N THR A 805 -24.81 -21.96 11.84
CA THR A 805 -24.50 -23.39 11.83
C THR A 805 -24.57 -23.98 13.24
N GLU A 806 -24.61 -25.31 13.33
CA GLU A 806 -24.43 -26.03 14.60
C GLU A 806 -23.09 -25.68 15.28
N LEU A 807 -22.02 -25.52 14.49
CA LEU A 807 -20.72 -25.08 14.99
C LEU A 807 -20.79 -23.70 15.68
N GLU A 808 -21.46 -22.74 15.05
CA GLU A 808 -21.62 -21.38 15.58
C GLU A 808 -22.55 -21.33 16.79
N TYR A 809 -23.56 -22.22 16.84
CA TYR A 809 -24.43 -22.39 18.00
C TYR A 809 -23.68 -22.96 19.22
N GLU A 810 -22.77 -23.92 19.03
CA GLU A 810 -21.93 -24.43 20.11
C GLU A 810 -20.81 -23.47 20.50
N MET A 811 -20.26 -22.68 19.56
CA MET A 811 -19.41 -21.53 19.89
C MET A 811 -20.15 -20.49 20.73
N PHE A 812 -21.44 -20.22 20.43
CA PHE A 812 -22.27 -19.31 21.23
C PHE A 812 -22.50 -19.84 22.64
N SER A 813 -22.91 -21.10 22.75
CA SER A 813 -23.19 -21.79 24.01
C SER A 813 -21.93 -21.87 24.88
N GLY A 814 -20.81 -22.35 24.32
CA GLY A 814 -19.53 -22.46 25.02
C GLY A 814 -19.02 -21.13 25.56
N LEU A 815 -19.06 -20.06 24.74
CA LEU A 815 -18.66 -18.71 25.19
C LEU A 815 -19.57 -18.18 26.30
N TRP A 816 -20.89 -18.37 26.22
CA TRP A 816 -21.81 -17.93 27.27
C TRP A 816 -21.52 -18.69 28.57
N SER A 817 -21.38 -20.01 28.53
CA SER A 817 -21.15 -20.84 29.72
C SER A 817 -19.84 -20.56 30.45
N ILE A 818 -18.74 -20.23 29.74
CA ILE A 818 -17.42 -19.96 30.36
C ILE A 818 -17.15 -18.50 30.70
N THR A 819 -18.00 -17.56 30.28
CA THR A 819 -17.82 -16.12 30.56
C THR A 819 -18.98 -15.47 31.32
N GLY A 820 -20.14 -16.12 31.36
CA GLY A 820 -21.40 -15.54 31.85
C GLY A 820 -21.97 -14.43 30.96
N ILE A 821 -21.37 -14.16 29.80
CA ILE A 821 -21.70 -13.03 28.93
C ILE A 821 -22.03 -13.50 27.52
N SER A 822 -23.13 -12.98 26.97
CA SER A 822 -23.51 -13.23 25.58
C SER A 822 -22.47 -12.69 24.60
N PRO A 823 -22.06 -13.45 23.57
CA PRO A 823 -21.11 -13.02 22.54
C PRO A 823 -21.42 -11.67 21.87
N GLN A 824 -22.69 -11.22 21.88
CA GLN A 824 -23.09 -9.90 21.39
C GLN A 824 -22.43 -8.72 22.12
N TYR A 825 -21.89 -8.91 23.34
CA TYR A 825 -21.30 -7.84 24.16
C TYR A 825 -19.85 -7.52 23.83
N TYR A 826 -19.15 -8.36 23.06
CA TYR A 826 -17.78 -8.08 22.62
C TYR A 826 -17.74 -6.93 21.61
N GLU A 827 -16.76 -6.03 21.74
CA GLU A 827 -16.62 -4.86 20.87
C GLU A 827 -15.30 -4.84 20.08
N ILE A 828 -14.29 -5.60 20.52
CA ILE A 828 -12.94 -5.63 19.93
C ILE A 828 -12.34 -7.05 19.92
N VAL A 829 -11.54 -7.31 18.89
CA VAL A 829 -10.78 -8.54 18.65
C VAL A 829 -9.29 -8.18 18.64
N LEU A 830 -8.50 -8.81 19.49
CA LEU A 830 -7.04 -8.87 19.35
C LEU A 830 -6.72 -10.12 18.50
N MET A 831 -5.93 -9.97 17.44
CA MET A 831 -5.36 -11.08 16.68
C MET A 831 -3.88 -11.24 17.04
N VAL A 832 -3.50 -12.48 17.35
CA VAL A 832 -2.13 -12.87 17.69
C VAL A 832 -1.77 -14.15 16.92
N ASP A 833 -0.58 -14.21 16.32
CA ASP A 833 -0.07 -15.44 15.73
C ASP A 833 0.47 -16.37 16.85
N ALA A 834 0.35 -17.69 16.67
CA ALA A 834 0.62 -18.69 17.71
C ALA A 834 2.08 -18.75 18.24
N ASP A 835 3.00 -18.01 17.63
CA ASP A 835 4.43 -17.87 17.99
C ASP A 835 4.80 -16.49 18.58
N THR A 836 3.80 -15.65 18.91
CA THR A 836 4.00 -14.25 19.28
C THR A 836 3.65 -13.96 20.74
N VAL A 837 4.66 -13.52 21.49
CA VAL A 837 4.58 -13.26 22.94
C VAL A 837 4.25 -11.78 23.18
N VAL A 838 3.16 -11.50 23.92
CA VAL A 838 2.66 -10.13 24.19
C VAL A 838 3.29 -9.56 25.47
N PHE A 839 3.66 -8.27 25.49
CA PHE A 839 4.14 -7.61 26.71
C PHE A 839 2.96 -7.15 27.60
N PRO A 840 2.98 -7.32 28.94
CA PRO A 840 1.75 -7.41 29.76
C PRO A 840 0.78 -6.22 29.72
N ASP A 841 1.27 -4.99 29.63
CA ASP A 841 0.41 -3.80 29.58
C ASP A 841 -0.12 -3.48 28.18
N SER A 842 0.33 -4.20 27.15
CA SER A 842 0.08 -3.87 25.74
C SER A 842 -1.37 -3.99 25.34
N LEU A 843 -2.09 -5.00 25.87
CA LEU A 843 -3.53 -5.12 25.70
C LEU A 843 -4.25 -3.87 26.27
N THR A 844 -3.86 -3.41 27.46
CA THR A 844 -4.39 -2.18 28.09
C THR A 844 -4.11 -0.93 27.25
N HIS A 845 -2.94 -0.81 26.62
CA HIS A 845 -2.65 0.31 25.69
C HIS A 845 -3.52 0.26 24.43
N MET A 846 -3.74 -0.93 23.86
CA MET A 846 -4.61 -1.11 22.69
C MET A 846 -6.09 -0.83 23.01
N THR A 847 -6.62 -1.33 24.12
CA THR A 847 -8.00 -1.06 24.53
C THR A 847 -8.20 0.42 24.88
N ALA A 848 -7.22 1.07 25.53
CA ALA A 848 -7.26 2.51 25.81
C ALA A 848 -7.38 3.36 24.54
N ALA A 849 -6.65 3.01 23.47
CA ALA A 849 -6.77 3.69 22.18
C ALA A 849 -8.17 3.49 21.56
N MET A 850 -8.65 2.24 21.50
CA MET A 850 -9.98 1.91 20.95
C MET A 850 -11.14 2.57 21.72
N VAL A 851 -11.06 2.70 23.05
CA VAL A 851 -12.12 3.33 23.85
C VAL A 851 -12.14 4.85 23.69
N ARG A 852 -10.98 5.49 23.50
CA ARG A 852 -10.89 6.96 23.37
C ARG A 852 -11.37 7.52 22.03
N ASP A 853 -11.16 6.81 20.94
CA ASP A 853 -11.55 7.25 19.60
C ASP A 853 -12.41 6.18 18.90
N PRO A 854 -13.75 6.35 18.85
CA PRO A 854 -14.66 5.40 18.22
C PRO A 854 -14.56 5.38 16.69
N GLU A 855 -13.78 6.27 16.06
CA GLU A 855 -13.50 6.25 14.62
C GLU A 855 -12.40 5.24 14.25
N ILE A 856 -11.53 4.85 15.20
CA ILE A 856 -10.55 3.78 14.98
C ILE A 856 -11.29 2.46 14.73
N MET A 857 -11.00 1.81 13.60
CA MET A 857 -11.52 0.48 13.26
C MET A 857 -10.46 -0.63 13.39
N GLY A 858 -9.18 -0.29 13.33
CA GLY A 858 -8.08 -1.22 13.48
C GLY A 858 -6.81 -0.52 13.99
N LEU A 859 -5.94 -1.24 14.68
CA LEU A 859 -4.63 -0.76 15.10
C LEU A 859 -3.61 -1.90 15.22
N CYS A 860 -2.32 -1.57 15.24
CA CYS A 860 -1.25 -2.53 15.56
C CYS A 860 -0.26 -1.99 16.60
N GLY A 861 0.42 -2.90 17.30
CA GLY A 861 1.53 -2.57 18.19
C GLY A 861 2.88 -2.51 17.47
N GLU A 862 3.97 -2.40 18.23
CA GLU A 862 5.34 -2.61 17.75
C GLU A 862 5.71 -4.10 17.87
N THR A 863 6.04 -4.73 16.75
CA THR A 863 6.59 -6.10 16.74
C THR A 863 8.11 -6.06 16.83
N LYS A 864 8.66 -6.53 17.96
CA LYS A 864 10.10 -6.73 18.14
C LYS A 864 10.51 -8.17 17.79
N ILE A 865 11.78 -8.35 17.44
CA ILE A 865 12.41 -9.67 17.25
C ILE A 865 12.91 -10.18 18.60
N ALA A 866 12.74 -11.46 18.91
CA ALA A 866 13.36 -12.12 20.06
C ALA A 866 14.77 -12.65 19.72
N ASN A 867 14.91 -13.37 18.61
CA ASN A 867 16.09 -14.12 18.20
C ASN A 867 17.09 -13.30 17.35
N LYS A 868 17.47 -12.11 17.84
CA LYS A 868 18.20 -11.05 17.09
C LYS A 868 19.60 -11.47 16.60
N THR A 869 20.24 -12.41 17.28
CA THR A 869 21.66 -12.77 17.11
C THR A 869 21.89 -14.22 16.70
N ASP A 870 20.85 -15.05 16.62
CA ASP A 870 20.93 -16.49 16.31
C ASP A 870 21.62 -16.80 14.97
N SER A 871 21.48 -15.94 13.96
CA SER A 871 22.21 -16.06 12.71
C SER A 871 22.30 -14.72 11.98
N TRP A 872 23.19 -14.63 10.99
CA TRP A 872 23.26 -13.47 10.10
C TRP A 872 21.91 -13.16 9.41
N VAL A 873 21.05 -14.17 9.24
CA VAL A 873 19.72 -14.04 8.62
C VAL A 873 18.73 -13.34 9.57
N SER A 874 18.81 -13.54 10.89
CA SER A 874 18.01 -12.77 11.84
C SER A 874 18.60 -11.37 12.06
N MET A 875 19.93 -11.24 12.08
CA MET A 875 20.62 -9.95 12.23
C MET A 875 20.21 -8.91 11.17
N ILE A 876 20.12 -9.29 9.89
CA ILE A 876 19.73 -8.36 8.81
C ILE A 876 18.27 -7.89 8.88
N GLN A 877 17.42 -8.54 9.69
CA GLN A 877 16.00 -8.19 9.85
C GLN A 877 15.75 -7.19 10.99
N VAL A 878 16.67 -7.06 11.96
CA VAL A 878 16.44 -6.24 13.17
C VAL A 878 16.13 -4.78 12.85
N PHE A 879 16.85 -4.19 11.90
CA PHE A 879 16.59 -2.81 11.48
C PHE A 879 15.35 -2.66 10.58
N GLU A 880 15.03 -3.67 9.77
CA GLU A 880 13.86 -3.66 8.87
C GLU A 880 12.54 -3.68 9.66
N TYR A 881 12.47 -4.50 10.73
CA TYR A 881 11.37 -4.45 11.70
C TYR A 881 11.32 -3.11 12.46
N PHE A 882 12.47 -2.53 12.84
CA PHE A 882 12.49 -1.24 13.54
C PHE A 882 11.97 -0.09 12.66
N ILE A 883 12.47 0.05 11.43
CA ILE A 883 12.18 1.18 10.55
C ILE A 883 10.76 1.11 9.96
N SER A 884 10.24 -0.09 9.67
CA SER A 884 8.85 -0.26 9.22
C SER A 884 7.83 0.20 10.27
N HIS A 885 8.13 0.06 11.56
CA HIS A 885 7.31 0.61 12.64
C HIS A 885 7.56 2.12 12.87
N HIS A 886 8.82 2.52 13.05
CA HIS A 886 9.16 3.88 13.52
C HIS A 886 9.22 4.95 12.42
N LEU A 887 9.28 4.57 11.14
CA LEU A 887 9.16 5.50 10.00
C LEU A 887 7.84 5.27 9.27
N THR A 888 7.63 4.10 8.65
CA THR A 888 6.48 3.88 7.75
C THR A 888 5.13 3.93 8.49
N LYS A 889 4.91 3.02 9.46
CA LYS A 889 3.66 2.97 10.23
C LYS A 889 3.42 4.25 11.04
N ALA A 890 4.48 4.86 11.57
CA ALA A 890 4.41 6.17 12.24
C ALA A 890 3.89 7.27 11.30
N PHE A 891 4.44 7.37 10.08
CA PHE A 891 3.98 8.30 9.04
C PHE A 891 2.51 8.04 8.64
N GLU A 892 2.15 6.80 8.28
CA GLU A 892 0.78 6.45 7.88
C GLU A 892 -0.25 6.74 8.98
N SER A 893 0.14 6.53 10.24
CA SER A 893 -0.72 6.76 11.40
C SER A 893 -0.99 8.23 11.69
N VAL A 894 -0.26 9.19 11.10
CA VAL A 894 -0.60 10.63 11.15
C VAL A 894 -1.87 10.90 10.35
N PHE A 895 -2.04 10.23 9.21
CA PHE A 895 -3.22 10.34 8.36
C PHE A 895 -4.37 9.42 8.82
N GLY A 896 -4.15 8.61 9.86
CA GLY A 896 -5.08 7.56 10.29
C GLY A 896 -5.30 6.49 9.22
N GLY A 897 -4.29 6.24 8.37
CA GLY A 897 -4.41 5.40 7.17
C GLY A 897 -3.32 4.33 7.08
N VAL A 898 -3.01 3.63 8.18
CA VAL A 898 -2.05 2.51 8.18
C VAL A 898 -2.47 1.45 7.15
N THR A 899 -1.61 1.17 6.17
CA THR A 899 -1.96 0.36 4.98
C THR A 899 -1.87 -1.15 5.21
N CYS A 900 -1.23 -1.56 6.31
CA CYS A 900 -1.03 -2.98 6.64
C CYS A 900 -0.98 -3.19 8.16
N LEU A 901 -2.03 -3.76 8.77
CA LEU A 901 -1.96 -4.27 10.14
C LEU A 901 -1.35 -5.68 10.14
N PRO A 902 -0.32 -5.99 10.95
CA PRO A 902 0.31 -7.32 10.96
C PRO A 902 -0.56 -8.28 11.77
N GLY A 903 -0.88 -9.45 11.21
CA GLY A 903 -1.71 -10.46 11.89
C GLY A 903 -1.14 -10.98 13.21
N CYS A 904 0.18 -10.92 13.38
CA CYS A 904 0.85 -11.36 14.60
C CYS A 904 0.53 -10.50 15.83
N PHE A 905 0.19 -9.21 15.65
CA PHE A 905 -0.17 -8.33 16.75
C PHE A 905 -0.96 -7.09 16.31
N CYS A 906 -2.24 -7.29 16.01
CA CYS A 906 -3.18 -6.22 15.68
C CYS A 906 -4.52 -6.36 16.41
N MET A 907 -5.25 -5.27 16.55
CA MET A 907 -6.57 -5.24 17.17
C MET A 907 -7.58 -4.59 16.22
N TYR A 908 -8.69 -5.28 15.96
CA TYR A 908 -9.80 -4.83 15.13
C TYR A 908 -11.04 -4.55 15.98
N ARG A 909 -11.87 -3.60 15.54
CA ARG A 909 -13.16 -3.32 16.17
C ARG A 909 -14.26 -4.19 15.57
N ILE A 910 -14.97 -4.93 16.41
CA ILE A 910 -16.14 -5.75 16.04
C ILE A 910 -17.30 -4.83 15.64
N LYS A 911 -17.60 -3.83 16.49
CA LYS A 911 -18.70 -2.87 16.32
C LYS A 911 -18.39 -1.51 16.96
N ALA A 912 -19.00 -0.43 16.46
CA ALA A 912 -18.79 0.94 16.93
C ALA A 912 -20.11 1.66 17.24
N PRO A 913 -20.16 2.56 18.24
CA PRO A 913 -21.31 3.44 18.44
C PRO A 913 -21.42 4.48 17.30
N LYS A 914 -22.64 4.90 16.96
CA LYS A 914 -22.94 5.88 15.91
C LYS A 914 -24.03 6.87 16.36
N GLY A 915 -23.61 8.10 16.64
CA GLY A 915 -24.48 9.20 17.05
C GLY A 915 -25.00 9.07 18.49
N ALA A 916 -25.81 10.03 18.92
CA ALA A 916 -26.29 10.14 20.31
C ALA A 916 -27.46 9.18 20.67
N GLN A 917 -27.90 8.33 19.75
CA GLN A 917 -29.09 7.47 19.90
C GLN A 917 -28.75 6.00 20.25
N ASN A 918 -27.58 5.75 20.85
CA ASN A 918 -27.10 4.41 21.28
C ASN A 918 -27.11 3.32 20.18
N TYR A 919 -27.10 3.71 18.90
CA TYR A 919 -27.07 2.77 17.78
C TYR A 919 -25.64 2.26 17.55
N TRP A 920 -25.50 0.96 17.34
CA TRP A 920 -24.21 0.30 17.08
C TRP A 920 -24.13 -0.19 15.63
N VAL A 921 -22.98 0.01 15.00
CA VAL A 921 -22.69 -0.41 13.62
C VAL A 921 -21.61 -1.50 13.65
N PRO A 922 -21.82 -2.67 13.02
CA PRO A 922 -20.78 -3.67 12.86
C PRO A 922 -19.70 -3.19 11.88
N ILE A 923 -18.45 -3.47 12.23
CA ILE A 923 -17.24 -2.97 11.56
C ILE A 923 -16.46 -4.17 10.98
N LEU A 924 -15.78 -4.98 11.81
CA LEU A 924 -15.15 -6.23 11.34
C LEU A 924 -16.19 -7.26 10.86
N ALA A 925 -17.30 -7.38 11.58
CA ALA A 925 -18.40 -8.31 11.27
C ALA A 925 -19.49 -7.68 10.38
N ASN A 926 -19.10 -6.74 9.52
CA ASN A 926 -19.99 -6.15 8.53
C ASN A 926 -20.18 -7.13 7.35
N PRO A 927 -21.40 -7.38 6.84
CA PRO A 927 -21.62 -8.36 5.77
C PRO A 927 -20.78 -8.08 4.52
N ASP A 928 -20.60 -6.81 4.13
CA ASP A 928 -19.75 -6.43 2.99
C ASP A 928 -18.28 -6.82 3.22
N VAL A 929 -17.80 -6.82 4.47
CA VAL A 929 -16.43 -7.23 4.81
C VAL A 929 -16.33 -8.75 4.84
N VAL A 930 -17.29 -9.45 5.45
CA VAL A 930 -17.31 -10.91 5.54
C VAL A 930 -17.43 -11.55 4.15
N GLU A 931 -18.34 -11.07 3.29
CA GLU A 931 -18.55 -11.60 1.94
C GLU A 931 -17.27 -11.47 1.09
N HIS A 932 -16.71 -10.27 0.93
CA HIS A 932 -15.49 -10.06 0.14
C HIS A 932 -14.26 -10.76 0.74
N TYR A 933 -14.17 -10.90 2.07
CA TYR A 933 -13.08 -11.64 2.71
C TYR A 933 -13.22 -13.17 2.53
N SER A 934 -14.44 -13.66 2.37
CA SER A 934 -14.77 -15.07 2.06
C SER A 934 -14.69 -15.43 0.56
N GLU A 935 -14.21 -14.56 -0.33
CA GLU A 935 -14.20 -14.84 -1.77
C GLU A 935 -13.35 -16.10 -2.11
N ASN A 936 -13.98 -17.10 -2.73
CA ASN A 936 -13.37 -18.37 -3.15
C ASN A 936 -13.05 -18.45 -4.66
N VAL A 937 -13.47 -17.48 -5.48
CA VAL A 937 -13.35 -17.52 -6.95
C VAL A 937 -12.13 -16.74 -7.41
N VAL A 938 -11.08 -17.46 -7.80
CA VAL A 938 -9.71 -16.92 -7.89
C VAL A 938 -9.14 -16.97 -9.32
N ASP A 939 -9.90 -16.45 -10.28
CA ASP A 939 -9.65 -16.62 -11.73
C ASP A 939 -8.36 -15.97 -12.28
N THR A 940 -7.76 -15.03 -11.56
CA THR A 940 -6.63 -14.20 -12.03
C THR A 940 -5.41 -14.33 -11.14
N LEU A 941 -4.23 -14.08 -11.70
CA LEU A 941 -2.98 -14.03 -10.95
C LEU A 941 -3.03 -12.98 -9.83
N HIS A 942 -3.68 -11.85 -10.10
CA HIS A 942 -3.92 -10.80 -9.10
C HIS A 942 -4.71 -11.34 -7.92
N LYS A 943 -5.89 -11.95 -8.15
CA LYS A 943 -6.70 -12.50 -7.05
C LYS A 943 -5.94 -13.60 -6.29
N LYS A 944 -5.17 -14.45 -6.96
CA LYS A 944 -4.38 -15.50 -6.29
C LYS A 944 -3.29 -14.94 -5.39
N ASN A 945 -2.58 -13.88 -5.81
CA ASN A 945 -1.59 -13.22 -4.95
C ASN A 945 -2.25 -12.38 -3.82
N LEU A 946 -3.41 -11.78 -4.07
CA LEU A 946 -4.15 -10.96 -3.09
C LEU A 946 -4.77 -11.81 -1.96
N LEU A 947 -5.48 -12.89 -2.31
CA LEU A 947 -6.30 -13.67 -1.38
C LEU A 947 -5.55 -14.78 -0.65
N LEU A 948 -4.42 -15.27 -1.17
CA LEU A 948 -3.73 -16.48 -0.67
C LEU A 948 -2.35 -16.25 -0.02
N LEU A 949 -1.75 -15.05 -0.14
CA LEU A 949 -0.36 -14.81 0.27
C LEU A 949 -0.17 -13.77 1.39
N GLY A 950 -1.22 -13.04 1.77
CA GLY A 950 -1.16 -11.99 2.79
C GLY A 950 -2.54 -11.49 3.18
N GLU A 951 -3.33 -12.41 3.73
CA GLU A 951 -4.71 -12.25 4.17
C GLU A 951 -4.90 -11.10 5.16
N ASP A 952 -4.00 -10.94 6.14
CA ASP A 952 -4.06 -9.84 7.13
C ASP A 952 -3.96 -8.45 6.47
N ARG A 953 -3.18 -8.34 5.38
CA ARG A 953 -3.07 -7.11 4.58
C ARG A 953 -4.29 -6.92 3.69
N TYR A 954 -4.84 -7.99 3.10
CA TYR A 954 -6.08 -7.92 2.34
C TYR A 954 -7.26 -7.48 3.23
N LEU A 955 -7.35 -7.96 4.46
CA LEU A 955 -8.30 -7.49 5.47
C LEU A 955 -8.09 -5.99 5.77
N THR A 956 -6.84 -5.56 5.95
CA THR A 956 -6.52 -4.13 6.13
C THR A 956 -7.01 -3.27 4.95
N THR A 957 -6.71 -3.69 3.72
CA THR A 957 -7.12 -3.03 2.47
C THR A 957 -8.64 -2.99 2.33
N LEU A 958 -9.32 -4.10 2.59
CA LEU A 958 -10.78 -4.20 2.54
C LEU A 958 -11.46 -3.28 3.56
N MET A 959 -10.90 -3.16 4.77
CA MET A 959 -11.40 -2.25 5.80
C MET A 959 -11.23 -0.77 5.40
N LEU A 960 -10.10 -0.38 4.79
CA LEU A 960 -9.94 0.97 4.20
C LEU A 960 -10.92 1.22 3.05
N LYS A 961 -11.19 0.21 2.22
CA LYS A 961 -12.07 0.29 1.04
C LYS A 961 -13.55 0.40 1.43
N THR A 962 -13.99 -0.31 2.47
CA THR A 962 -15.37 -0.28 2.98
C THR A 962 -15.65 0.91 3.89
N PHE A 963 -14.66 1.35 4.69
CA PHE A 963 -14.82 2.45 5.64
C PHE A 963 -13.73 3.54 5.51
N PRO A 964 -13.60 4.23 4.35
CA PRO A 964 -12.52 5.20 4.11
C PRO A 964 -12.54 6.43 5.06
N LYS A 965 -13.65 6.65 5.77
CA LYS A 965 -13.80 7.72 6.79
C LYS A 965 -13.45 7.27 8.22
N ARG A 966 -12.95 6.04 8.41
CA ARG A 966 -12.51 5.49 9.69
C ARG A 966 -11.00 5.34 9.74
N LYS A 967 -10.44 5.30 10.94
CA LYS A 967 -8.98 5.36 11.16
C LYS A 967 -8.38 3.98 11.35
N GLN A 968 -7.18 3.77 10.79
CA GLN A 968 -6.26 2.71 11.16
C GLN A 968 -4.95 3.31 11.66
N ILE A 969 -4.50 2.92 12.85
CA ILE A 969 -3.39 3.59 13.56
C ILE A 969 -2.32 2.63 14.08
N PHE A 970 -1.15 3.18 14.39
CA PHE A 970 -0.06 2.48 15.08
C PHE A 970 -0.03 2.91 16.55
N VAL A 971 0.15 1.97 17.48
CA VAL A 971 0.25 2.24 18.93
C VAL A 971 1.61 1.75 19.44
N PRO A 972 2.68 2.56 19.37
CA PRO A 972 4.05 2.12 19.70
C PRO A 972 4.26 1.78 21.18
N GLN A 973 3.31 2.06 22.06
CA GLN A 973 3.37 1.62 23.46
C GLN A 973 2.98 0.15 23.64
N ALA A 974 2.11 -0.39 22.78
CA ALA A 974 1.78 -1.81 22.79
C ALA A 974 2.89 -2.59 22.06
N VAL A 975 3.49 -3.60 22.70
CA VAL A 975 4.65 -4.32 22.17
C VAL A 975 4.44 -5.84 22.24
N CYS A 976 4.90 -6.55 21.21
CA CYS A 976 5.10 -8.01 21.25
C CYS A 976 6.54 -8.39 20.85
N LYS A 977 6.94 -9.63 21.12
CA LYS A 977 8.14 -10.25 20.54
C LYS A 977 7.77 -11.52 19.78
N THR A 978 8.36 -11.71 18.60
CA THR A 978 8.18 -12.87 17.72
C THR A 978 9.54 -13.45 17.30
N ILE A 979 9.54 -14.67 16.75
CA ILE A 979 10.73 -15.38 16.27
C ILE A 979 10.81 -15.21 14.74
N VAL A 980 11.89 -14.64 14.23
CA VAL A 980 12.09 -14.47 12.77
C VAL A 980 12.87 -15.63 12.15
N PRO A 981 12.73 -15.89 10.83
CA PRO A 981 13.48 -16.94 10.15
C PRO A 981 15.01 -16.81 10.32
N ASN A 982 15.63 -17.83 10.92
CA ASN A 982 17.08 -17.93 11.09
C ASN A 982 17.80 -18.61 9.89
N LYS A 983 17.05 -19.21 8.96
CA LYS A 983 17.55 -19.87 7.73
C LYS A 983 17.16 -19.09 6.48
N PHE A 984 18.11 -18.83 5.59
CA PHE A 984 17.91 -17.93 4.43
C PHE A 984 16.82 -18.43 3.45
N MET A 985 16.68 -19.74 3.25
CA MET A 985 15.62 -20.31 2.40
C MET A 985 14.22 -20.14 2.99
N VAL A 986 14.10 -20.12 4.32
CA VAL A 986 12.84 -19.82 5.03
C VAL A 986 12.52 -18.33 4.89
N LEU A 987 13.52 -17.45 5.02
CA LEU A 987 13.37 -16.01 4.76
C LEU A 987 12.93 -15.73 3.30
N LEU A 988 13.57 -16.35 2.30
CA LEU A 988 13.16 -16.25 0.89
C LEU A 988 11.69 -16.66 0.68
N SER A 989 11.27 -17.77 1.32
CA SER A 989 9.89 -18.25 1.22
C SER A 989 8.87 -17.27 1.82
N GLN A 990 9.18 -16.72 3.01
CA GLN A 990 8.37 -15.71 3.69
C GLN A 990 8.30 -14.41 2.87
N ARG A 991 9.45 -13.87 2.46
CA ARG A 991 9.54 -12.55 1.83
C ARG A 991 8.98 -12.53 0.40
N ARG A 992 9.02 -13.64 -0.34
CA ARG A 992 8.23 -13.83 -1.57
C ARG A 992 6.73 -13.56 -1.31
N ARG A 993 6.14 -14.22 -0.30
CA ARG A 993 4.70 -14.04 0.02
C ARG A 993 4.40 -12.58 0.37
N TRP A 994 5.23 -11.99 1.24
CA TRP A 994 5.04 -10.61 1.70
C TRP A 994 5.18 -9.58 0.58
N ILE A 995 6.22 -9.67 -0.27
CA ILE A 995 6.46 -8.74 -1.39
C ILE A 995 5.36 -8.86 -2.44
N ASN A 996 4.96 -10.08 -2.81
CA ASN A 996 3.89 -10.27 -3.80
C ASN A 996 2.54 -9.74 -3.26
N SER A 997 2.23 -10.03 -1.99
CA SER A 997 1.09 -9.42 -1.30
C SER A 997 1.17 -7.89 -1.27
N THR A 998 2.37 -7.29 -1.11
CA THR A 998 2.54 -5.83 -1.07
C THR A 998 2.15 -5.22 -2.42
N VAL A 999 2.71 -5.72 -3.53
CA VAL A 999 2.44 -5.19 -4.88
C VAL A 999 0.94 -5.26 -5.22
N HIS A 1000 0.28 -6.38 -4.91
CA HIS A 1000 -1.14 -6.55 -5.21
C HIS A 1000 -2.07 -5.75 -4.28
N ASN A 1001 -1.76 -5.59 -2.99
CA ASN A 1001 -2.54 -4.73 -2.09
C ASN A 1001 -2.35 -3.24 -2.39
N LEU A 1002 -1.13 -2.78 -2.67
CA LEU A 1002 -0.89 -1.39 -3.08
C LEU A 1002 -1.62 -1.08 -4.40
N MET A 1003 -1.66 -2.02 -5.35
CA MET A 1003 -2.43 -1.88 -6.60
C MET A 1003 -3.93 -1.67 -6.34
N GLU A 1004 -4.54 -2.37 -5.38
CA GLU A 1004 -5.92 -2.13 -4.96
C GLU A 1004 -6.09 -0.78 -4.21
N LEU A 1005 -5.15 -0.43 -3.33
CA LEU A 1005 -5.20 0.83 -2.57
C LEU A 1005 -5.06 2.08 -3.45
N VAL A 1006 -4.28 2.03 -4.53
CA VAL A 1006 -4.21 3.10 -5.55
C VAL A 1006 -5.58 3.39 -6.17
N LEU A 1007 -6.50 2.43 -6.20
CA LEU A 1007 -7.86 2.60 -6.74
C LEU A 1007 -8.85 3.17 -5.71
N VAL A 1008 -8.47 3.28 -4.43
CA VAL A 1008 -9.32 3.86 -3.37
C VAL A 1008 -9.19 5.39 -3.39
N ARG A 1009 -10.24 6.06 -3.90
CA ARG A 1009 -10.25 7.52 -4.14
C ARG A 1009 -10.46 8.37 -2.88
N ASP A 1010 -11.01 7.77 -1.82
CA ASP A 1010 -11.41 8.46 -0.58
C ASP A 1010 -10.36 8.34 0.56
N LEU A 1011 -9.11 7.96 0.23
CA LEU A 1011 -8.03 7.92 1.22
C LEU A 1011 -7.71 9.32 1.76
N CYS A 1012 -7.54 9.44 3.08
CA CYS A 1012 -7.28 10.70 3.76
C CYS A 1012 -6.02 11.41 3.20
N GLY A 1013 -6.07 12.73 3.06
CA GLY A 1013 -4.95 13.53 2.57
C GLY A 1013 -4.92 14.91 3.21
N THR A 1014 -3.73 15.49 3.29
CA THR A 1014 -3.53 16.88 3.71
C THR A 1014 -3.46 17.80 2.49
N PHE A 1015 -3.53 19.12 2.73
CA PHE A 1015 -3.26 20.10 1.68
C PHE A 1015 -1.88 19.81 1.04
N CYS A 1016 -1.83 19.82 -0.29
CA CYS A 1016 -0.70 19.39 -1.14
C CYS A 1016 -0.33 17.89 -1.17
N PHE A 1017 -0.82 17.01 -0.28
CA PHE A 1017 -0.42 15.59 -0.26
C PHE A 1017 -1.59 14.61 -0.02
N SER A 1018 -1.99 13.88 -1.07
CA SER A 1018 -2.93 12.76 -0.98
C SER A 1018 -2.21 11.45 -0.63
N MET A 1019 -2.73 10.67 0.32
CA MET A 1019 -2.20 9.33 0.61
C MET A 1019 -2.33 8.39 -0.60
N GLN A 1020 -3.34 8.56 -1.46
CA GLN A 1020 -3.48 7.80 -2.71
C GLN A 1020 -2.24 8.01 -3.63
N PHE A 1021 -1.71 9.24 -3.66
CA PHE A 1021 -0.48 9.55 -4.42
C PHE A 1021 0.77 8.97 -3.74
N VAL A 1022 0.85 9.01 -2.41
CA VAL A 1022 1.97 8.40 -1.67
C VAL A 1022 2.02 6.89 -1.90
N VAL A 1023 0.86 6.21 -1.82
CA VAL A 1023 0.70 4.77 -2.08
C VAL A 1023 1.06 4.42 -3.54
N PHE A 1024 0.75 5.28 -4.51
CA PHE A 1024 1.17 5.12 -5.89
C PHE A 1024 2.70 5.23 -6.08
N ILE A 1025 3.34 6.20 -5.42
CA ILE A 1025 4.81 6.32 -5.42
C ILE A 1025 5.48 5.16 -4.68
N GLU A 1026 4.87 4.62 -3.62
CA GLU A 1026 5.34 3.42 -2.93
C GLU A 1026 5.20 2.15 -3.79
N LEU A 1027 4.13 2.03 -4.59
CA LEU A 1027 3.97 0.93 -5.55
C LEU A 1027 5.07 0.96 -6.62
N ILE A 1028 5.32 2.12 -7.24
CA ILE A 1028 6.41 2.28 -8.22
C ILE A 1028 7.76 2.03 -7.55
N GLY A 1029 8.00 2.62 -6.37
CA GLY A 1029 9.25 2.44 -5.62
C GLY A 1029 9.54 0.98 -5.32
N THR A 1030 8.57 0.25 -4.76
CA THR A 1030 8.65 -1.20 -4.45
C THR A 1030 8.99 -2.03 -5.69
N VAL A 1031 8.40 -1.69 -6.83
CA VAL A 1031 8.61 -2.36 -8.12
C VAL A 1031 10.00 -2.08 -8.70
N VAL A 1032 10.51 -0.85 -8.57
CA VAL A 1032 11.78 -0.40 -9.17
C VAL A 1032 13.00 -0.68 -8.28
N LEU A 1033 12.82 -1.11 -7.02
CA LEU A 1033 13.91 -1.41 -6.06
C LEU A 1033 15.12 -2.16 -6.67
N PRO A 1034 14.96 -3.24 -7.48
CA PRO A 1034 16.11 -3.94 -8.06
C PRO A 1034 16.93 -3.08 -9.02
N ALA A 1035 16.27 -2.28 -9.87
CA ALA A 1035 16.97 -1.38 -10.77
C ALA A 1035 17.63 -0.23 -10.00
N ALA A 1036 16.95 0.35 -9.00
CA ALA A 1036 17.48 1.42 -8.18
C ALA A 1036 18.79 1.05 -7.45
N ILE A 1037 18.88 -0.16 -6.88
CA ILE A 1037 20.14 -0.62 -6.25
C ILE A 1037 21.22 -0.95 -7.28
N SER A 1038 20.88 -1.53 -8.44
CA SER A 1038 21.85 -1.73 -9.53
C SER A 1038 22.43 -0.39 -10.06
N PHE A 1039 21.58 0.61 -10.25
CA PHE A 1039 21.98 1.96 -10.66
C PHE A 1039 22.82 2.67 -9.59
N THR A 1040 22.51 2.44 -8.31
CA THR A 1040 23.30 2.95 -7.18
C THR A 1040 24.72 2.36 -7.17
N ILE A 1041 24.85 1.05 -7.34
CA ILE A 1041 26.16 0.37 -7.41
C ILE A 1041 26.97 0.88 -8.62
N TYR A 1042 26.32 1.00 -9.78
CA TYR A 1042 26.94 1.55 -11.00
C TYR A 1042 27.44 2.99 -10.82
N LEU A 1043 26.64 3.87 -10.19
CA LEU A 1043 27.04 5.23 -9.84
C LEU A 1043 28.23 5.28 -8.88
N ILE A 1044 28.29 4.40 -7.88
CA ILE A 1044 29.43 4.31 -6.95
C ILE A 1044 30.70 3.90 -7.69
N VAL A 1045 30.64 2.88 -8.56
CA VAL A 1045 31.79 2.43 -9.37
C VAL A 1045 32.29 3.55 -10.29
N ILE A 1046 31.39 4.24 -11.01
CA ILE A 1046 31.75 5.37 -11.88
C ILE A 1046 32.33 6.54 -11.06
N SER A 1047 31.83 6.81 -9.85
CA SER A 1047 32.36 7.87 -8.98
C SER A 1047 33.79 7.61 -8.50
N ILE A 1048 34.25 6.36 -8.53
CA ILE A 1048 35.63 5.95 -8.19
C ILE A 1048 36.53 5.99 -9.43
N VAL A 1049 36.05 5.47 -10.56
CA VAL A 1049 36.84 5.27 -11.80
C VAL A 1049 36.92 6.53 -12.66
N SER A 1050 35.86 7.34 -12.71
CA SER A 1050 35.72 8.45 -13.65
C SER A 1050 35.73 9.82 -12.98
N ARG A 1051 36.20 10.83 -13.71
CA ARG A 1051 36.06 12.26 -13.37
C ARG A 1051 35.36 12.97 -14.55
N PRO A 1052 34.47 13.95 -14.32
CA PRO A 1052 34.01 14.48 -13.03
C PRO A 1052 33.13 13.50 -12.26
N VAL A 1053 33.02 13.71 -10.93
CA VAL A 1053 32.23 12.85 -10.03
C VAL A 1053 30.77 13.31 -10.01
N PRO A 1054 29.77 12.42 -10.10
CA PRO A 1054 28.34 12.78 -10.06
C PRO A 1054 27.88 13.15 -8.64
N VAL A 1055 28.19 14.37 -8.20
CA VAL A 1055 27.91 14.86 -6.83
C VAL A 1055 26.42 14.80 -6.47
N ILE A 1056 25.52 15.18 -7.38
CA ILE A 1056 24.08 15.29 -7.06
C ILE A 1056 23.45 13.92 -6.67
N PRO A 1057 23.62 12.83 -7.44
CA PRO A 1057 23.19 11.49 -7.00
C PRO A 1057 23.83 11.02 -5.70
N LEU A 1058 25.10 11.34 -5.45
CA LEU A 1058 25.79 10.96 -4.21
C LEU A 1058 25.23 11.69 -2.97
N VAL A 1059 24.90 12.97 -3.09
CA VAL A 1059 24.23 13.73 -2.03
C VAL A 1059 22.82 13.19 -1.77
N LEU A 1060 22.06 12.86 -2.82
CA LEU A 1060 20.75 12.24 -2.69
C LEU A 1060 20.82 10.88 -1.98
N LEU A 1061 21.78 10.03 -2.36
CA LEU A 1061 22.03 8.74 -1.73
C LEU A 1061 22.41 8.90 -0.24
N GLY A 1062 23.30 9.85 0.07
CA GLY A 1062 23.69 10.19 1.43
C GLY A 1062 22.52 10.66 2.31
N LEU A 1063 21.59 11.45 1.75
CA LEU A 1063 20.37 11.85 2.44
C LEU A 1063 19.42 10.67 2.68
N ILE A 1064 19.16 9.84 1.65
CA ILE A 1064 18.23 8.70 1.75
C ILE A 1064 18.71 7.65 2.77
N LEU A 1065 20.02 7.37 2.80
CA LEU A 1065 20.59 6.41 3.76
C LEU A 1065 20.89 7.03 5.14
N GLY A 1066 21.18 8.34 5.19
CA GLY A 1066 21.53 9.05 6.42
C GLY A 1066 20.33 9.53 7.26
N LEU A 1067 19.20 9.89 6.64
CA LEU A 1067 18.01 10.33 7.38
C LEU A 1067 17.46 9.25 8.35
N PRO A 1068 17.40 7.95 7.99
CA PRO A 1068 17.12 6.88 8.94
C PRO A 1068 18.08 6.85 10.13
N ALA A 1069 19.38 7.12 9.94
CA ALA A 1069 20.36 7.18 11.03
C ALA A 1069 20.03 8.30 12.03
N ILE A 1070 19.67 9.48 11.52
CA ILE A 1070 19.26 10.62 12.34
C ILE A 1070 17.97 10.30 13.11
N LEU A 1071 17.02 9.57 12.50
CA LEU A 1071 15.80 9.11 13.17
C LEU A 1071 16.13 8.19 14.36
N ILE A 1072 17.09 7.26 14.24
CA ILE A 1072 17.54 6.40 15.34
C ILE A 1072 18.05 7.26 16.51
N VAL A 1073 18.95 8.21 16.23
CA VAL A 1073 19.56 9.07 17.27
C VAL A 1073 18.48 9.86 18.00
N LEU A 1074 17.55 10.49 17.28
CA LEU A 1074 16.47 11.32 17.84
C LEU A 1074 15.35 10.53 18.54
N THR A 1075 15.12 9.26 18.20
CA THR A 1075 13.99 8.49 18.74
C THR A 1075 14.39 7.40 19.73
N ALA A 1076 15.48 6.67 19.45
CA ALA A 1076 15.92 5.51 20.25
C ALA A 1076 16.96 5.88 21.32
N HIS A 1077 17.77 6.91 21.09
CA HIS A 1077 18.88 7.34 21.97
C HIS A 1077 19.88 6.23 22.33
N LYS A 1078 20.02 5.19 21.48
CA LYS A 1078 20.87 4.02 21.72
C LYS A 1078 21.69 3.64 20.48
N TRP A 1079 23.01 3.70 20.63
CA TRP A 1079 24.00 3.38 19.59
C TRP A 1079 23.89 1.97 19.01
N VAL A 1080 23.36 1.01 19.76
CA VAL A 1080 23.14 -0.38 19.29
C VAL A 1080 22.26 -0.43 18.03
N TYR A 1081 21.27 0.47 17.90
CA TYR A 1081 20.44 0.54 16.68
C TYR A 1081 21.21 1.09 15.46
N VAL A 1082 22.26 1.88 15.66
CA VAL A 1082 23.16 2.34 14.58
C VAL A 1082 24.03 1.19 14.07
N LEU A 1083 24.44 0.26 14.95
CA LEU A 1083 25.11 -0.99 14.54
C LEU A 1083 24.16 -1.90 13.74
N TRP A 1084 22.91 -2.08 14.18
CA TRP A 1084 21.90 -2.81 13.42
C TRP A 1084 21.61 -2.19 12.05
N MET A 1085 21.59 -0.85 11.97
CA MET A 1085 21.51 -0.13 10.71
C MET A 1085 22.72 -0.40 9.80
N LEU A 1086 23.95 -0.45 10.33
CA LEU A 1086 25.14 -0.78 9.55
C LEU A 1086 25.06 -2.22 8.98
N CYS A 1087 24.62 -3.20 9.78
CA CYS A 1087 24.35 -4.55 9.28
C CYS A 1087 23.28 -4.57 8.17
N TYR A 1088 22.26 -3.71 8.28
CA TYR A 1088 21.24 -3.55 7.24
C TYR A 1088 21.81 -2.90 5.96
N LEU A 1089 22.63 -1.85 6.08
CA LEU A 1089 23.29 -1.20 4.94
C LEU A 1089 24.14 -2.19 4.14
N CYS A 1090 24.92 -3.04 4.82
CA CYS A 1090 25.68 -4.12 4.17
C CYS A 1090 24.79 -5.17 3.47
N SER A 1091 23.54 -5.32 3.87
CA SER A 1091 22.57 -6.27 3.29
C SER A 1091 21.59 -5.64 2.29
N LEU A 1092 21.74 -4.36 1.94
CA LEU A 1092 20.89 -3.69 0.94
C LEU A 1092 20.80 -4.43 -0.42
N PRO A 1093 21.87 -5.06 -0.96
CA PRO A 1093 21.74 -5.88 -2.17
C PRO A 1093 20.80 -7.09 -1.98
N ILE A 1094 20.75 -7.68 -0.79
CA ILE A 1094 19.83 -8.78 -0.47
C ILE A 1094 18.39 -8.24 -0.43
N TRP A 1095 18.16 -7.15 0.32
CA TRP A 1095 16.84 -6.55 0.51
C TRP A 1095 16.23 -5.96 -0.77
N ASN A 1096 17.02 -5.26 -1.58
CA ASN A 1096 16.51 -4.50 -2.72
C ASN A 1096 16.66 -5.23 -4.06
N PHE A 1097 17.60 -6.18 -4.20
CA PHE A 1097 17.79 -6.96 -5.42
C PHE A 1097 17.37 -8.43 -5.25
N VAL A 1098 18.01 -9.18 -4.35
CA VAL A 1098 17.82 -10.65 -4.28
C VAL A 1098 16.38 -11.03 -3.90
N LEU A 1099 15.83 -10.44 -2.83
CA LEU A 1099 14.48 -10.77 -2.37
C LEU A 1099 13.38 -10.34 -3.36
N PRO A 1100 13.37 -9.12 -3.94
CA PRO A 1100 12.32 -8.73 -4.88
C PRO A 1100 12.43 -9.42 -6.23
N VAL A 1101 13.65 -9.63 -6.77
CA VAL A 1101 13.82 -10.38 -8.03
C VAL A 1101 13.35 -11.82 -7.87
N TYR A 1102 13.66 -12.48 -6.75
CA TYR A 1102 13.13 -13.81 -6.44
C TYR A 1102 11.59 -13.81 -6.32
N ALA A 1103 11.02 -12.81 -5.64
CA ALA A 1103 9.58 -12.67 -5.45
C ALA A 1103 8.84 -12.48 -6.78
N PHE A 1104 9.30 -11.54 -7.63
CA PHE A 1104 8.73 -11.26 -8.95
C PHE A 1104 8.89 -12.45 -9.90
N TRP A 1105 10.05 -13.14 -9.88
CA TRP A 1105 10.23 -14.39 -10.61
C TRP A 1105 9.34 -15.53 -10.11
N LYS A 1106 8.72 -15.40 -8.92
CA LYS A 1106 7.82 -16.38 -8.31
C LYS A 1106 6.37 -15.87 -8.15
N PHE A 1107 5.92 -14.88 -8.93
CA PHE A 1107 4.51 -14.45 -8.96
C PHE A 1107 3.50 -15.57 -9.28
N ASP A 1108 3.91 -16.63 -9.98
CA ASP A 1108 3.06 -17.79 -10.32
C ASP A 1108 3.23 -19.01 -9.38
N ASP A 1109 3.84 -18.80 -8.21
CA ASP A 1109 4.08 -19.84 -7.19
C ASP A 1109 3.32 -19.52 -5.89
N PHE A 1110 2.18 -20.19 -5.71
CA PHE A 1110 1.26 -20.01 -4.58
C PHE A 1110 1.53 -20.96 -3.40
N SER A 1111 2.63 -21.72 -3.43
CA SER A 1111 2.97 -22.65 -2.36
C SER A 1111 3.37 -21.94 -1.06
N TRP A 1112 3.07 -22.51 0.11
CA TRP A 1112 3.54 -21.98 1.40
C TRP A 1112 5.05 -22.20 1.65
N GLY A 1113 5.68 -23.09 0.86
CA GLY A 1113 7.12 -23.33 0.81
C GLY A 1113 7.74 -23.82 2.13
N GLU A 1114 9.03 -23.56 2.29
CA GLU A 1114 9.83 -23.98 3.47
C GLU A 1114 9.30 -23.43 4.82
N THR A 1115 8.40 -22.44 4.82
CA THR A 1115 7.98 -21.72 6.03
C THR A 1115 7.16 -22.53 7.03
N ARG A 1116 6.46 -23.59 6.59
CA ARG A 1116 5.62 -24.45 7.44
C ARG A 1116 5.65 -25.90 6.92
N LYS A 1117 6.82 -26.55 7.00
CA LYS A 1117 6.95 -27.96 6.66
C LYS A 1117 6.29 -28.85 7.71
N VAL A 1118 5.47 -29.79 7.23
CA VAL A 1118 4.89 -30.89 8.02
C VAL A 1118 5.77 -32.13 7.82
N SER A 1119 5.79 -33.04 8.79
CA SER A 1119 6.48 -34.33 8.68
C SER A 1119 6.06 -35.09 7.41
N GLY A 1120 7.04 -35.54 6.61
CA GLY A 1120 6.82 -36.28 5.38
C GLY A 1120 6.39 -35.48 4.13
N ASP A 1121 6.31 -34.14 4.18
CA ASP A 1121 5.84 -33.33 3.06
C ASP A 1121 6.92 -33.09 1.98
N LYS A 1122 6.89 -33.90 0.91
CA LYS A 1122 7.55 -33.60 -0.38
C LYS A 1122 6.63 -32.68 -1.18
N GLY A 1123 6.84 -31.37 -1.03
CA GLY A 1123 5.91 -30.32 -1.47
C GLY A 1123 5.43 -30.46 -2.91
N GLY A 1124 4.12 -30.72 -3.06
CA GLY A 1124 3.51 -31.02 -4.36
C GLY A 1124 2.01 -31.33 -4.27
N ALA A 1125 1.25 -30.54 -3.52
CA ALA A 1125 -0.20 -30.64 -3.43
C ALA A 1125 -0.85 -29.25 -3.48
N HIS A 1126 -1.47 -28.94 -4.61
CA HIS A 1126 -2.63 -28.05 -4.66
C HIS A 1126 -3.84 -28.96 -4.80
N ASP A 1127 -4.89 -28.72 -4.01
CA ASP A 1127 -6.11 -29.51 -4.04
C ASP A 1127 -6.73 -29.54 -5.44
N GLU A 1128 -7.10 -30.73 -5.91
CA GLU A 1128 -7.81 -30.90 -7.17
C GLU A 1128 -9.32 -30.63 -6.98
N GLU A 1129 -10.04 -30.37 -8.07
CA GLU A 1129 -11.49 -30.06 -8.06
C GLU A 1129 -12.35 -31.32 -7.83
N ASP A 1130 -12.16 -31.96 -6.68
CA ASP A 1130 -12.87 -33.18 -6.30
C ASP A 1130 -14.30 -32.90 -5.83
N GLY A 1131 -15.27 -33.28 -6.65
CA GLY A 1131 -16.70 -33.40 -6.29
C GLY A 1131 -17.50 -32.10 -6.21
N GLU A 1132 -18.83 -32.22 -6.25
CA GLU A 1132 -19.75 -31.10 -6.05
C GLU A 1132 -20.03 -30.87 -4.54
N PHE A 1133 -20.38 -29.63 -4.18
CA PHE A 1133 -20.71 -29.26 -2.81
C PHE A 1133 -22.18 -29.54 -2.51
N ASP A 1134 -22.42 -30.47 -1.59
CA ASP A 1134 -23.74 -30.78 -1.03
C ASP A 1134 -24.08 -29.79 0.09
N SER A 1135 -25.09 -28.94 -0.13
CA SER A 1135 -25.56 -27.96 0.84
C SER A 1135 -26.39 -28.56 1.98
N ASP A 1136 -27.02 -29.71 1.73
CA ASP A 1136 -28.18 -30.15 2.52
C ASP A 1136 -27.72 -30.89 3.80
N LYS A 1137 -26.42 -31.23 3.86
CA LYS A 1137 -25.70 -31.70 5.04
C LYS A 1137 -25.45 -30.62 6.12
N ILE A 1138 -25.68 -29.33 5.84
CA ILE A 1138 -25.34 -28.23 6.76
C ILE A 1138 -26.61 -27.59 7.31
N VAL A 1139 -26.97 -27.96 8.54
CA VAL A 1139 -28.16 -27.43 9.23
C VAL A 1139 -27.94 -25.95 9.59
N MET A 1140 -28.86 -25.09 9.12
CA MET A 1140 -28.83 -23.65 9.32
C MET A 1140 -30.15 -23.16 9.96
N LYS A 1141 -30.12 -22.85 11.27
CA LYS A 1141 -31.29 -22.42 12.07
C LYS A 1141 -30.98 -21.12 12.82
N ARG A 1142 -32.00 -20.37 13.27
CA ARG A 1142 -31.76 -19.27 14.23
C ARG A 1142 -31.43 -19.84 15.60
N TRP A 1143 -30.70 -19.10 16.43
CA TRP A 1143 -30.36 -19.51 17.81
C TRP A 1143 -31.60 -19.96 18.62
N ARG A 1144 -32.71 -19.22 18.52
CA ARG A 1144 -33.97 -19.56 19.22
C ARG A 1144 -34.55 -20.91 18.82
N ASP A 1145 -34.29 -21.38 17.61
CA ASP A 1145 -34.84 -22.65 17.11
C ASP A 1145 -33.95 -23.83 17.50
N PHE A 1146 -32.63 -23.64 17.59
CA PHE A 1146 -31.74 -24.59 18.26
C PHE A 1146 -32.07 -24.75 19.76
N GLU A 1147 -32.35 -23.66 20.49
CA GLU A 1147 -32.78 -23.76 21.90
C GLU A 1147 -34.15 -24.45 22.05
N LYS A 1148 -35.10 -24.24 21.13
CA LYS A 1148 -36.36 -25.01 21.12
C LYS A 1148 -36.10 -26.50 20.92
N ASP A 1149 -35.28 -26.87 19.93
CA ASP A 1149 -34.93 -28.26 19.66
C ASP A 1149 -34.21 -28.91 20.86
N LYS A 1150 -33.32 -28.17 21.53
CA LYS A 1150 -32.62 -28.59 22.74
C LYS A 1150 -33.57 -28.76 23.93
N ALA A 1151 -34.46 -27.81 24.17
CA ALA A 1151 -35.50 -27.91 25.19
C ALA A 1151 -36.47 -29.07 24.92
N LEU A 1152 -36.85 -29.30 23.66
CA LEU A 1152 -37.67 -30.43 23.23
C LEU A 1152 -36.94 -31.76 23.46
N ARG A 1153 -35.66 -31.88 23.04
CA ARG A 1153 -34.82 -33.07 23.32
C ARG A 1153 -34.72 -33.35 24.82
N VAL A 1154 -34.53 -32.33 25.66
CA VAL A 1154 -34.47 -32.48 27.12
C VAL A 1154 -35.83 -32.87 27.73
N ALA A 1155 -36.95 -32.36 27.20
CA ALA A 1155 -38.29 -32.78 27.61
C ALA A 1155 -38.57 -34.24 27.22
N THR A 1156 -38.35 -34.61 25.95
CA THR A 1156 -38.53 -35.99 25.48
C THR A 1156 -37.59 -36.98 26.19
N ALA A 1157 -36.38 -36.58 26.57
CA ALA A 1157 -35.47 -37.40 27.38
C ALA A 1157 -35.96 -37.65 28.81
N ARG A 1158 -36.76 -36.71 29.38
CA ARG A 1158 -37.48 -36.90 30.65
C ARG A 1158 -38.67 -37.83 30.47
N ASP A 1159 -39.50 -37.59 29.46
CA ASP A 1159 -40.73 -38.35 29.23
C ASP A 1159 -40.49 -39.82 28.80
N THR A 1160 -39.36 -40.09 28.14
CA THR A 1160 -38.98 -41.45 27.71
C THR A 1160 -38.25 -42.29 28.76
N GLY A 1161 -37.97 -41.72 29.95
CA GLY A 1161 -37.26 -42.44 31.02
C GLY A 1161 -35.78 -42.75 30.75
N SER A 1162 -35.21 -42.27 29.64
CA SER A 1162 -33.82 -42.51 29.20
C SER A 1162 -32.76 -41.75 30.03
N LEU A 1163 -33.10 -41.38 31.27
CA LEU A 1163 -32.36 -40.42 32.09
C LEU A 1163 -31.38 -41.08 33.10
N ALA A 1164 -31.10 -42.37 32.93
CA ALA A 1164 -30.05 -43.07 33.67
C ALA A 1164 -28.63 -42.52 33.42
N GLY A 1165 -28.43 -41.73 32.35
CA GLY A 1165 -27.13 -41.19 31.95
C GLY A 1165 -26.89 -39.69 32.14
N TRP A 1166 -27.91 -38.88 32.49
CA TRP A 1166 -27.83 -37.41 32.34
C TRP A 1166 -28.33 -36.56 33.53
N SER A 1167 -28.70 -37.15 34.69
CA SER A 1167 -29.04 -36.38 35.91
C SER A 1167 -28.13 -36.60 37.12
N ASN A 1168 -27.32 -37.66 37.16
CA ASN A 1168 -26.56 -38.03 38.38
C ASN A 1168 -25.19 -37.35 38.53
N GLN A 1169 -24.85 -36.35 37.70
CA GLN A 1169 -23.56 -35.65 37.74
C GLN A 1169 -23.63 -34.21 38.27
N SER A 1170 -24.47 -33.96 39.28
CA SER A 1170 -24.44 -32.68 40.03
C SER A 1170 -24.73 -32.80 41.54
N SER A 1171 -25.02 -33.98 42.10
CA SER A 1171 -25.41 -34.09 43.52
C SER A 1171 -25.19 -35.45 44.22
N SER A 1172 -24.11 -36.17 43.93
CA SER A 1172 -23.61 -37.23 44.83
C SER A 1172 -22.15 -37.63 44.56
N GLN A 1173 -21.42 -37.97 45.62
CA GLN A 1173 -20.03 -38.48 45.63
C GLN A 1173 -18.94 -37.50 45.16
N ASP A 1174 -18.44 -36.69 46.10
CA ASP A 1174 -17.16 -37.05 46.74
C ASP A 1174 -17.05 -36.42 48.14
N SER A 1175 -17.40 -37.18 49.18
CA SER A 1175 -17.36 -36.73 50.58
C SER A 1175 -16.18 -37.33 51.33
N THR A 1176 -15.00 -37.28 50.71
CA THR A 1176 -13.82 -38.07 51.15
C THR A 1176 -12.49 -37.32 51.14
N HIS A 1177 -12.49 -35.98 51.32
CA HIS A 1177 -11.28 -35.24 51.71
C HIS A 1177 -11.52 -34.30 52.90
N GLN A 1178 -10.90 -34.64 54.02
CA GLN A 1178 -11.05 -33.98 55.32
C GLN A 1178 -10.08 -32.80 55.44
N TRP A 1179 -10.58 -31.57 55.26
CA TRP A 1179 -9.85 -30.35 55.62
C TRP A 1179 -10.35 -29.81 56.95
N GLY A 1180 -9.44 -29.65 57.92
CA GLY A 1180 -9.73 -29.12 59.25
C GLY A 1180 -9.96 -27.59 59.26
N PRO A 1181 -10.53 -27.04 60.36
CA PRO A 1181 -10.76 -25.60 60.48
C PRO A 1181 -9.45 -24.82 60.59
N PRO A 1182 -9.41 -23.56 60.11
CA PRO A 1182 -8.19 -22.76 60.09
C PRO A 1182 -7.81 -22.28 61.49
N GLN A 1183 -6.63 -22.67 61.99
CA GLN A 1183 -6.03 -22.06 63.16
C GLN A 1183 -5.30 -20.77 62.76
N LEU A 1184 -5.57 -19.67 63.47
CA LEU A 1184 -4.67 -18.52 63.48
C LEU A 1184 -3.44 -18.84 64.33
N GLN A 1185 -2.24 -18.65 63.79
CA GLN A 1185 -1.04 -18.43 64.60
C GLN A 1185 -0.23 -17.25 64.06
N THR A 1186 0.26 -16.45 64.99
CA THR A 1186 1.16 -15.31 64.79
C THR A 1186 2.61 -15.77 64.65
N PRO A 1187 3.50 -14.98 64.01
CA PRO A 1187 4.88 -15.38 63.77
C PRO A 1187 5.71 -15.37 65.06
N TYR A 1188 6.69 -16.28 65.14
CA TYR A 1188 7.82 -16.20 66.07
C TYR A 1188 9.15 -16.45 65.34
N PHE A 1189 10.22 -15.99 65.97
CA PHE A 1189 11.61 -16.02 65.47
C PHE A 1189 12.34 -17.33 65.85
N GLU A 1190 13.65 -17.37 65.56
CA GLU A 1190 14.66 -18.42 65.86
C GLU A 1190 14.77 -19.48 64.73
N ALA A 1191 15.85 -19.64 63.95
CA ALA A 1191 17.28 -19.32 63.99
C ALA A 1191 18.21 -20.47 64.42
N GLU A 1192 19.39 -20.52 63.77
CA GLU A 1192 20.47 -21.52 63.89
C GLU A 1192 20.09 -22.95 63.38
N TYR A 1193 20.91 -23.65 62.59
CA TYR A 1193 22.27 -23.41 62.07
C TYR A 1193 22.32 -23.38 60.53
#